data_AF-A0A2S8R9I0-F1
#
_entry.id   AF-A0A2S8R9I0-F1
#
_cell.length_a   1.000
_cell.length_b   1.000
_cell.length_c   1.000
_cell.angle_alpha   90.00
_cell.angle_beta   90.00
_cell.angle_gamma   90.00
#
_symmetry.space_group_name_H-M   'P 1'
#
loop_
_entity.id
_entity.type
_entity.pdbx_description
1 polymer ?
#
loop_
_entity_poly.entity_id
_entity_poly.type
_entity_poly.pdbx_seq_one_letter_code
_entity_poly.pdbx_strand_id
1 'polypeptide(L)'
;MHFFQRIMKKVNSPEVQLLCQISVSDDEYKELLKYIRSKISNLYMQAIPVPDLMLSITLVQIAIRRYDEGNYWDCFLDEIGVEVSVAKRNYLGQIFMKTLRHFNLFIIEQEKGSRQVYVENIKAHAFVPNNYLFGYFDFLFSFYDRNLFRQIPENLEDSIFEMIDFMNDSLSLNSDNVRIEGFGNKPPKIYRLLKATKNVIAQCSPVTICDLISEHLIMIDEYYYDRKLPKKDNRIASGFIAWCETKEAEINLEPNINRRRKAIGVFYNKPYFEVNRSHEQAFIVIPSQKFREEEFNGSAFIKLEYDNKTIKKQLDIYRAYGVFVSEKLKIAIDNIFASYRIDIISSTTRSFKIPEKEYRLFDEDFTEIQKLKKGQCYILAKKGTSVKSDLHSVYVNPHHDLWDEYSYSNINEDTVIYIKNRPISISGEFSEEPIFEYVSKEYILYSGERQIQTAYKHPIISFKVAKKALAGTLIWCNNNRFCAKMENVSSIYEFDYDLENCGVSIALSNVLDNKDGLYQIWIDEPGKHRRLICQYVLITSLRCRPEKPRFIFCDKALVHIIGDYDITPLNCERVSDNVYSLDLTSGTEEAIFELLLEGVNYTLIVPLKVFKYGFSKQWKYRRENYLWFQEIENDLFVFMPGATRAFVYLGNEEECIEGEKQSNGEFRFDITDFVNKIRQSSSAFANINLKYFDNKWRYLPLFRVLKRLWLHKFEMVYLNNMVRIISEYEGKAKLKVRISDFATKEIVIEKYLNNGITAFPELDYNKLYQLEKIQVILDPFGFSEQSTSLGVIYKIGTIDFSDLTNCKMIIKSIACNGVMLNLDHIYTVYNLTKISYFTYIGKLTFKPKLANNCSKKIRESDLFEKVRFEIMIEDGVVNILSLHSLEDGDWTEIWYDAITNKLISASDDILYTSTNYERFIPLNEDITDYNVEFRRVK
;
A
#
# COMPACT_ATOMS: atom_id res chain seq x y z
N MET A 1 -35.38 36.06 -27.68
CA MET A 1 -34.76 37.22 -28.38
C MET A 1 -33.55 37.80 -27.63
N HIS A 2 -33.60 37.92 -26.29
CA HIS A 2 -32.47 38.47 -25.50
C HIS A 2 -31.15 37.67 -25.58
N PHE A 3 -31.21 36.34 -25.66
CA PHE A 3 -30.01 35.47 -25.70
C PHE A 3 -29.12 35.72 -26.93
N PHE A 4 -29.71 35.72 -28.14
CA PHE A 4 -28.99 35.98 -29.39
C PHE A 4 -28.36 37.37 -29.42
N GLN A 5 -29.11 38.40 -29.00
CA GLN A 5 -28.61 39.78 -28.95
C GLN A 5 -27.44 39.93 -27.97
N ARG A 6 -27.46 39.20 -26.83
CA ARG A 6 -26.37 39.19 -25.87
C ARG A 6 -25.10 38.56 -26.45
N ILE A 7 -25.23 37.41 -27.09
CA ILE A 7 -24.11 36.73 -27.76
C ILE A 7 -23.51 37.64 -28.84
N MET A 8 -24.37 38.24 -29.67
CA MET A 8 -23.96 39.13 -30.76
C MET A 8 -23.24 40.37 -30.24
N LYS A 9 -23.70 40.95 -29.12
CA LYS A 9 -23.02 42.07 -28.47
C LYS A 9 -21.64 41.66 -27.93
N LYS A 10 -21.52 40.48 -27.32
CA LYS A 10 -20.26 39.99 -26.74
C LYS A 10 -19.21 39.66 -27.80
N VAL A 11 -19.57 38.97 -28.89
CA VAL A 11 -18.60 38.56 -29.92
C VAL A 11 -18.01 39.75 -30.69
N ASN A 12 -18.70 40.88 -30.73
CA ASN A 12 -18.20 42.12 -31.34
C ASN A 12 -17.28 42.91 -30.40
N SER A 13 -17.06 42.44 -29.17
CA SER A 13 -16.07 43.05 -28.25
C SER A 13 -14.65 42.67 -28.71
N PRO A 14 -13.71 43.63 -28.79
CA PRO A 14 -12.32 43.35 -29.16
C PRO A 14 -11.59 42.42 -28.19
N GLU A 15 -12.09 42.28 -26.95
CA GLU A 15 -11.57 41.37 -25.91
C GLU A 15 -11.91 39.89 -26.19
N VAL A 16 -12.89 39.62 -27.06
CA VAL A 16 -13.33 38.26 -27.38
C VAL A 16 -12.60 37.76 -28.62
N GLN A 17 -11.62 36.89 -28.40
CA GLN A 17 -10.91 36.18 -29.47
C GLN A 17 -11.35 34.72 -29.59
N LEU A 18 -11.86 34.13 -28.49
CA LEU A 18 -12.31 32.75 -28.41
C LEU A 18 -13.78 32.66 -28.01
N LEU A 19 -14.52 31.71 -28.60
CA LEU A 19 -15.95 31.55 -28.32
C LEU A 19 -16.22 31.05 -26.88
N CYS A 20 -15.26 30.39 -26.21
CA CYS A 20 -15.40 30.00 -24.80
C CYS A 20 -15.44 31.19 -23.82
N GLN A 21 -14.96 32.38 -24.22
CA GLN A 21 -15.06 33.60 -23.38
C GLN A 21 -16.52 34.08 -23.26
N ILE A 22 -17.41 33.60 -24.13
CA ILE A 22 -18.85 33.85 -24.04
C ILE A 22 -19.47 32.80 -23.11
N SER A 23 -19.84 33.21 -21.90
CA SER A 23 -20.54 32.36 -20.94
C SER A 23 -21.91 31.90 -21.47
N VAL A 24 -22.19 30.59 -21.30
CA VAL A 24 -23.43 29.91 -21.71
C VAL A 24 -23.94 29.08 -20.53
N SER A 25 -25.14 29.38 -20.04
CA SER A 25 -25.81 28.61 -18.98
C SER A 25 -26.34 27.26 -19.49
N ASP A 26 -26.75 26.37 -18.58
CA ASP A 26 -27.29 25.07 -18.97
C ASP A 26 -28.61 25.18 -19.74
N ASP A 27 -29.45 26.17 -19.44
CA ASP A 27 -30.70 26.40 -20.18
C ASP A 27 -30.43 26.99 -21.57
N GLU A 28 -29.46 27.89 -21.67
CA GLU A 28 -28.99 28.43 -22.96
C GLU A 28 -28.37 27.34 -23.83
N TYR A 29 -27.66 26.39 -23.21
CA TYR A 29 -27.12 25.24 -23.92
C TYR A 29 -28.23 24.34 -24.49
N LYS A 30 -29.33 24.11 -23.75
CA LYS A 30 -30.51 23.40 -24.29
C LYS A 30 -31.13 24.14 -25.47
N GLU A 31 -31.18 25.48 -25.45
CA GLU A 31 -31.65 26.27 -26.59
C GLU A 31 -30.75 26.13 -27.82
N LEU A 32 -29.42 26.13 -27.62
CA LEU A 32 -28.43 25.89 -28.68
C LEU A 32 -28.61 24.51 -29.33
N LEU A 33 -28.82 23.47 -28.53
CA LEU A 33 -29.09 22.12 -29.03
C LEU A 33 -30.40 22.04 -29.83
N LYS A 34 -31.46 22.73 -29.39
CA LYS A 34 -32.72 22.84 -30.17
C LYS A 34 -32.49 23.56 -31.49
N TYR A 35 -31.73 24.66 -31.48
CA TYR A 35 -31.40 25.43 -32.66
C TYR A 35 -30.65 24.57 -33.69
N ILE A 36 -29.59 23.87 -33.28
CA ILE A 36 -28.78 23.09 -34.22
C ILE A 36 -29.55 21.89 -34.80
N ARG A 37 -30.39 21.21 -34.01
CA ARG A 37 -31.25 20.10 -34.48
C ARG A 37 -32.23 20.58 -35.56
N SER A 38 -32.87 21.73 -35.33
CA SER A 38 -33.77 22.36 -36.33
C SER A 38 -32.99 22.80 -37.57
N LYS A 39 -31.80 23.38 -37.39
CA LYS A 39 -30.94 23.83 -38.49
C LYS A 39 -30.49 22.68 -39.38
N ILE A 40 -30.05 21.56 -38.79
CA ILE A 40 -29.59 20.35 -39.50
C ILE A 40 -30.71 19.71 -40.31
N SER A 41 -31.91 19.66 -39.74
CA SER A 41 -33.11 19.10 -40.40
C SER A 41 -33.48 19.89 -41.66
N ASN A 42 -33.25 21.21 -41.63
CA ASN A 42 -33.56 22.12 -42.74
C ASN A 42 -32.30 22.58 -43.52
N LEU A 43 -31.17 21.88 -43.36
CA LEU A 43 -29.88 22.31 -43.93
C LEU A 43 -29.79 21.97 -45.42
N TYR A 44 -29.89 22.99 -46.27
CA TYR A 44 -29.56 22.92 -47.69
C TYR A 44 -28.10 23.34 -47.90
N MET A 45 -27.27 22.47 -48.48
CA MET A 45 -25.86 22.76 -48.76
C MET A 45 -25.76 23.79 -49.89
N GLN A 46 -25.46 25.04 -49.55
CA GLN A 46 -25.21 26.10 -50.53
C GLN A 46 -23.75 26.04 -51.01
N ALA A 47 -23.50 26.48 -52.25
CA ALA A 47 -22.14 26.55 -52.80
C ALA A 47 -21.19 27.44 -51.98
N ILE A 48 -21.73 28.45 -51.28
CA ILE A 48 -20.99 29.35 -50.39
C ILE A 48 -21.57 29.22 -48.97
N PRO A 49 -20.79 28.76 -47.97
CA PRO A 49 -21.22 28.76 -46.57
C PRO A 49 -21.49 30.18 -46.05
N VAL A 50 -22.61 30.35 -45.35
CA VAL A 50 -22.98 31.61 -44.68
C VAL A 50 -22.56 31.53 -43.19
N PRO A 51 -21.98 32.59 -42.59
CA PRO A 51 -21.60 32.57 -41.18
C PRO A 51 -22.83 32.37 -40.26
N ASP A 52 -22.69 31.55 -39.23
CA ASP A 52 -23.72 31.25 -38.24
C ASP A 52 -23.09 31.12 -36.85
N LEU A 53 -23.24 32.18 -36.06
CA LEU A 53 -22.66 32.30 -34.72
C LEU A 53 -23.27 31.31 -33.73
N MET A 54 -24.58 31.10 -33.79
CA MET A 54 -25.28 30.19 -32.86
C MET A 54 -24.87 28.75 -33.10
N LEU A 55 -24.76 28.36 -34.37
CA LEU A 55 -24.22 27.06 -34.75
C LEU A 55 -22.78 26.90 -34.25
N SER A 56 -21.94 27.91 -34.46
CA SER A 56 -20.53 27.87 -34.07
C SER A 56 -20.32 27.78 -32.56
N ILE A 57 -21.10 28.52 -31.76
CA ILE A 57 -21.11 28.41 -30.30
C ILE A 57 -21.61 27.04 -29.86
N THR A 58 -22.61 26.48 -30.54
CA THR A 58 -23.11 25.14 -30.23
C THR A 58 -22.00 24.09 -30.40
N LEU A 59 -21.25 24.14 -31.50
CA LEU A 59 -20.10 23.25 -31.74
C LEU A 59 -19.05 23.36 -30.62
N VAL A 60 -18.70 24.59 -30.23
CA VAL A 60 -17.73 24.83 -29.15
C VAL A 60 -18.25 24.37 -27.79
N GLN A 61 -19.53 24.58 -27.48
CA GLN A 61 -20.11 24.13 -26.21
C GLN A 61 -20.21 22.61 -26.11
N ILE A 62 -20.48 21.92 -27.23
CA ILE A 62 -20.36 20.45 -27.30
C ILE A 62 -18.91 20.04 -27.05
N ALA A 63 -17.92 20.71 -27.67
CA ALA A 63 -16.51 20.44 -27.41
C ALA A 63 -16.15 20.64 -25.92
N ILE A 64 -16.60 21.73 -25.29
CA ILE A 64 -16.34 22.00 -23.87
C ILE A 64 -16.90 20.89 -22.97
N ARG A 65 -18.14 20.44 -23.23
CA ARG A 65 -18.89 19.58 -22.31
C ARG A 65 -18.70 18.08 -22.54
N ARG A 66 -18.45 17.65 -23.78
CA ARG A 66 -18.52 16.24 -24.19
C ARG A 66 -17.28 15.70 -24.87
N TYR A 67 -16.36 16.57 -25.30
CA TYR A 67 -15.18 16.07 -25.98
C TYR A 67 -14.31 15.25 -25.03
N ASP A 68 -14.25 13.95 -25.32
CA ASP A 68 -13.32 12.97 -24.78
C ASP A 68 -12.43 12.46 -25.91
N GLU A 69 -11.33 11.76 -25.59
CA GLU A 69 -10.37 11.26 -26.57
C GLU A 69 -11.02 10.67 -27.85
N GLY A 70 -10.53 11.07 -29.03
CA GLY A 70 -11.00 10.55 -30.31
C GLY A 70 -11.57 11.61 -31.27
N ASN A 71 -12.59 11.21 -32.05
CA ASN A 71 -13.18 12.01 -33.11
C ASN A 71 -14.31 12.91 -32.59
N TYR A 72 -14.12 14.23 -32.65
CA TYR A 72 -15.11 15.23 -32.19
C TYR A 72 -16.52 15.01 -32.74
N TRP A 73 -16.63 14.53 -33.99
CA TRP A 73 -17.93 14.36 -34.62
C TRP A 73 -18.78 13.25 -34.00
N ASP A 74 -18.17 12.31 -33.28
CA ASP A 74 -18.90 11.22 -32.64
C ASP A 74 -19.58 11.78 -31.37
N CYS A 75 -18.85 12.54 -30.54
CA CYS A 75 -19.41 13.29 -29.43
C CYS A 75 -20.54 14.25 -29.87
N PHE A 76 -20.38 14.86 -31.05
CA PHE A 76 -21.39 15.73 -31.64
C PHE A 76 -22.67 14.97 -31.97
N LEU A 77 -22.57 13.81 -32.65
CA LEU A 77 -23.71 12.99 -33.03
C LEU A 77 -24.46 12.47 -31.80
N ASP A 78 -23.73 12.02 -30.78
CA ASP A 78 -24.30 11.52 -29.53
C ASP A 78 -25.08 12.62 -28.80
N GLU A 79 -24.53 13.82 -28.70
CA GLU A 79 -25.18 14.92 -27.98
C GLU A 79 -26.42 15.48 -28.72
N ILE A 80 -26.36 15.55 -30.05
CA ILE A 80 -27.52 16.01 -30.83
C ILE A 80 -28.57 14.92 -31.02
N GLY A 81 -28.23 13.63 -30.90
CA GLY A 81 -29.16 12.50 -31.04
C GLY A 81 -29.81 12.38 -32.42
N VAL A 82 -29.14 12.86 -33.48
CA VAL A 82 -29.63 12.87 -34.87
C VAL A 82 -28.50 12.45 -35.80
N GLU A 83 -28.78 11.60 -36.77
CA GLU A 83 -27.81 11.18 -37.78
C GLU A 83 -27.46 12.32 -38.75
N VAL A 84 -26.17 12.60 -38.91
CA VAL A 84 -25.66 13.63 -39.83
C VAL A 84 -24.60 13.03 -40.76
N SER A 85 -24.86 13.10 -42.06
CA SER A 85 -23.94 12.60 -43.08
C SER A 85 -22.57 13.31 -43.01
N VAL A 86 -21.51 12.62 -43.46
CA VAL A 86 -20.15 13.18 -43.50
C VAL A 86 -20.09 14.50 -44.30
N ALA A 87 -20.82 14.58 -45.41
CA ALA A 87 -20.91 15.80 -46.23
C ALA A 87 -21.51 16.98 -45.46
N LYS A 88 -22.60 16.75 -44.70
CA LYS A 88 -23.20 17.79 -43.85
C LYS A 88 -22.27 18.20 -42.71
N ARG A 89 -21.57 17.24 -42.06
CA ARG A 89 -20.56 17.54 -41.03
C ARG A 89 -19.42 18.42 -41.56
N ASN A 90 -18.89 18.10 -42.75
CA ASN A 90 -17.90 18.94 -43.43
C ASN A 90 -18.44 20.35 -43.70
N TYR A 91 -19.70 20.47 -44.14
CA TYR A 91 -20.33 21.76 -44.40
C TYR A 91 -20.51 22.59 -43.12
N LEU A 92 -20.90 21.98 -42.00
CA LEU A 92 -20.94 22.63 -40.68
C LEU A 92 -19.57 23.15 -40.26
N GLY A 93 -18.50 22.37 -40.50
CA GLY A 93 -17.13 22.82 -40.30
C GLY A 93 -16.72 24.02 -41.16
N GLN A 94 -17.22 24.09 -42.40
CA GLN A 94 -16.99 25.25 -43.26
C GLN A 94 -17.75 26.50 -42.79
N ILE A 95 -18.99 26.34 -42.31
CA ILE A 95 -19.77 27.41 -41.67
C ILE A 95 -19.01 27.95 -40.46
N PHE A 96 -18.45 27.06 -39.63
CA PHE A 96 -17.64 27.44 -38.48
C PHE A 96 -16.46 28.34 -38.89
N MET A 97 -15.63 27.89 -39.85
CA MET A 97 -14.50 28.69 -40.35
C MET A 97 -14.92 30.02 -40.97
N LYS A 98 -16.05 30.06 -41.68
CA LYS A 98 -16.59 31.31 -42.23
C LYS A 98 -17.03 32.27 -41.13
N THR A 99 -17.60 31.73 -40.05
CA THR A 99 -18.03 32.49 -38.87
C THR A 99 -16.83 33.12 -38.16
N LEU A 100 -15.75 32.36 -37.94
CA LEU A 100 -14.53 32.90 -37.33
C LEU A 100 -13.96 34.09 -38.12
N ARG A 101 -13.88 33.94 -39.46
CA ARG A 101 -13.40 35.02 -40.34
C ARG A 101 -14.32 36.23 -40.36
N HIS A 102 -15.63 36.01 -40.28
CA HIS A 102 -16.60 37.11 -40.30
C HIS A 102 -16.53 37.98 -39.03
N PHE A 103 -16.24 37.37 -37.89
CA PHE A 103 -16.14 38.05 -36.59
C PHE A 103 -14.69 38.34 -36.15
N ASN A 104 -13.71 38.12 -37.03
CA ASN A 104 -12.28 38.31 -36.73
C ASN A 104 -11.81 37.58 -35.46
N LEU A 105 -12.33 36.37 -35.24
CA LEU A 105 -11.96 35.52 -34.12
C LEU A 105 -10.66 34.77 -34.42
N PHE A 106 -10.02 34.23 -33.37
CA PHE A 106 -8.78 33.47 -33.47
C PHE A 106 -8.91 32.34 -34.51
N ILE A 107 -7.89 32.18 -35.36
CA ILE A 107 -7.78 31.07 -36.31
C ILE A 107 -6.34 30.57 -36.26
N ILE A 108 -6.16 29.26 -36.07
CA ILE A 108 -4.84 28.64 -36.00
C ILE A 108 -4.09 28.84 -37.33
N GLU A 109 -2.87 29.37 -37.26
CA GLU A 109 -1.94 29.52 -38.39
C GLU A 109 -1.40 28.14 -38.83
N GLN A 110 -1.28 27.90 -40.15
CA GLN A 110 -1.11 26.55 -40.71
C GLN A 110 0.22 26.33 -41.44
N GLU A 111 0.72 25.08 -41.35
CA GLU A 111 1.60 24.49 -42.36
C GLU A 111 0.79 23.99 -43.58
N LYS A 112 1.34 24.15 -44.79
CA LYS A 112 0.68 23.77 -46.05
C LYS A 112 0.38 22.25 -46.09
N GLY A 113 -0.90 21.85 -46.05
CA GLY A 113 -1.34 20.50 -46.46
C GLY A 113 -2.14 19.66 -45.47
N SER A 114 -2.50 20.15 -44.27
CA SER A 114 -3.26 19.35 -43.29
C SER A 114 -4.75 19.16 -43.68
N ARG A 115 -5.25 17.92 -43.65
CA ARG A 115 -6.66 17.57 -43.90
C ARG A 115 -7.45 17.59 -42.59
N GLN A 116 -8.57 18.33 -42.58
CA GLN A 116 -9.55 18.58 -41.50
C GLN A 116 -9.25 19.77 -40.54
N VAL A 117 -9.06 20.95 -41.13
CA VAL A 117 -8.76 22.26 -40.51
C VAL A 117 -9.75 22.74 -39.44
N TYR A 118 -11.05 22.46 -39.60
CA TYR A 118 -12.08 23.11 -38.79
C TYR A 118 -12.27 22.48 -37.41
N VAL A 119 -11.99 21.17 -37.25
CA VAL A 119 -12.16 20.47 -35.96
C VAL A 119 -11.15 21.00 -34.94
N GLU A 120 -9.91 21.20 -35.36
CA GLU A 120 -8.87 21.74 -34.48
C GLU A 120 -9.18 23.16 -34.02
N ASN A 121 -9.77 23.98 -34.90
CA ASN A 121 -10.26 25.31 -34.52
C ASN A 121 -11.46 25.21 -33.56
N ILE A 122 -12.40 24.28 -33.74
CA ILE A 122 -13.50 24.06 -32.77
C ILE A 122 -12.93 23.75 -31.38
N LYS A 123 -11.93 22.87 -31.31
CA LYS A 123 -11.23 22.53 -30.05
C LYS A 123 -10.48 23.73 -29.47
N ALA A 124 -9.83 24.55 -30.30
CA ALA A 124 -9.12 25.75 -29.84
C ALA A 124 -10.07 26.76 -29.21
N HIS A 125 -11.24 26.98 -29.82
CA HIS A 125 -12.25 27.86 -29.27
C HIS A 125 -12.93 27.34 -27.99
N ALA A 126 -12.73 26.07 -27.61
CA ALA A 126 -13.10 25.54 -26.30
C ALA A 126 -12.07 25.88 -25.20
N PHE A 127 -10.87 26.32 -25.60
CA PHE A 127 -9.64 26.47 -24.80
C PHE A 127 -9.19 25.18 -24.10
N VAL A 128 -9.97 24.69 -23.13
CA VAL A 128 -9.74 23.43 -22.41
C VAL A 128 -11.09 22.73 -22.21
N PRO A 129 -11.36 21.58 -22.85
CA PRO A 129 -12.55 20.78 -22.59
C PRO A 129 -12.59 20.23 -21.15
N ASN A 130 -13.79 19.95 -20.62
CA ASN A 130 -13.96 19.53 -19.23
C ASN A 130 -13.16 18.28 -18.86
N ASN A 131 -13.08 17.29 -19.76
CA ASN A 131 -12.33 16.05 -19.54
C ASN A 131 -10.80 16.26 -19.46
N TYR A 132 -10.29 17.39 -19.94
CA TYR A 132 -8.87 17.72 -19.96
C TYR A 132 -8.48 18.75 -18.88
N LEU A 133 -9.41 19.14 -18.00
CA LEU A 133 -9.13 20.15 -16.96
C LEU A 133 -8.04 19.70 -15.98
N PHE A 134 -7.96 18.42 -15.65
CA PHE A 134 -6.94 17.91 -14.73
C PHE A 134 -5.53 18.08 -15.32
N GLY A 135 -5.35 17.65 -16.59
CA GLY A 135 -4.09 17.84 -17.30
C GLY A 135 -3.72 19.31 -17.49
N TYR A 136 -4.71 20.18 -17.68
CA TYR A 136 -4.53 21.63 -17.70
C TYR A 136 -4.05 22.18 -16.35
N PHE A 137 -4.65 21.79 -15.23
CA PHE A 137 -4.22 22.23 -13.90
C PHE A 137 -2.85 21.67 -13.52
N ASP A 138 -2.51 20.45 -13.93
CA ASP A 138 -1.15 19.93 -13.76
C ASP A 138 -0.11 20.76 -14.50
N PHE A 139 -0.43 21.19 -15.72
CA PHE A 139 0.42 22.10 -16.49
C PHE A 139 0.50 23.47 -15.81
N LEU A 140 -0.64 24.04 -15.41
CA LEU A 140 -0.72 25.39 -14.86
C LEU A 140 -0.04 25.47 -13.48
N PHE A 141 -0.21 24.46 -12.63
CA PHE A 141 0.49 24.36 -11.35
C PHE A 141 1.99 24.20 -11.55
N SER A 142 2.40 23.43 -12.55
CA SER A 142 3.81 23.25 -12.90
C SER A 142 4.45 24.55 -13.40
N PHE A 143 3.72 25.34 -14.20
CA PHE A 143 4.12 26.71 -14.58
C PHE A 143 4.18 27.65 -13.36
N TYR A 144 3.15 27.62 -12.52
CA TYR A 144 3.12 28.38 -11.27
C TYR A 144 4.31 28.04 -10.35
N ASP A 145 4.61 26.76 -10.16
CA ASP A 145 5.70 26.25 -9.32
C ASP A 145 7.09 26.61 -9.87
N ARG A 146 7.31 26.35 -11.17
CA ARG A 146 8.66 26.38 -11.75
C ARG A 146 9.01 27.65 -12.51
N ASN A 147 8.03 28.35 -13.05
CA ASN A 147 8.22 29.57 -13.85
C ASN A 147 7.81 30.82 -13.07
N LEU A 148 6.70 30.77 -12.34
CA LEU A 148 6.27 31.86 -11.46
C LEU A 148 6.80 31.73 -10.02
N PHE A 149 7.51 30.64 -9.70
CA PHE A 149 8.12 30.40 -8.38
C PHE A 149 7.12 30.49 -7.21
N ARG A 150 5.90 30.01 -7.45
CA ARG A 150 4.76 30.04 -6.52
C ARG A 150 4.35 31.44 -6.10
N GLN A 151 4.54 32.44 -6.96
CA GLN A 151 4.10 33.82 -6.72
C GLN A 151 3.63 34.43 -8.03
N ILE A 152 2.44 35.02 -8.02
CA ILE A 152 1.94 35.76 -9.19
C ILE A 152 2.60 37.15 -9.17
N PRO A 153 3.42 37.52 -10.17
CA PRO A 153 4.04 38.83 -10.24
C PRO A 153 2.99 39.92 -10.51
N GLU A 154 3.31 41.17 -10.14
CA GLU A 154 2.45 42.33 -10.45
C GLU A 154 2.26 42.51 -11.97
N ASN A 155 3.29 42.18 -12.77
CA ASN A 155 3.22 42.08 -14.22
C ASN A 155 3.36 40.62 -14.67
N LEU A 156 2.23 39.96 -14.92
CA LEU A 156 2.17 38.58 -15.40
C LEU A 156 2.53 38.45 -16.89
N GLU A 157 2.36 39.51 -17.69
CA GLU A 157 2.52 39.47 -19.15
C GLU A 157 3.92 39.02 -19.58
N ASP A 158 4.98 39.47 -18.88
CA ASP A 158 6.36 39.09 -19.20
C ASP A 158 6.58 37.57 -19.06
N SER A 159 6.04 36.98 -18.00
CA SER A 159 6.15 35.54 -17.75
C SER A 159 5.30 34.72 -18.72
N ILE A 160 4.20 35.29 -19.20
CA ILE A 160 3.39 34.69 -20.27
C ILE A 160 4.12 34.78 -21.61
N PHE A 161 4.83 35.87 -21.89
CA PHE A 161 5.63 36.00 -23.12
C PHE A 161 6.65 34.85 -23.23
N GLU A 162 7.38 34.55 -22.17
CA GLU A 162 8.30 33.41 -22.12
C GLU A 162 7.59 32.05 -22.33
N MET A 163 6.38 31.90 -21.78
CA MET A 163 5.56 30.69 -21.97
C MET A 163 5.12 30.55 -23.44
N ILE A 164 4.77 31.65 -24.09
CA ILE A 164 4.34 31.70 -25.50
C ILE A 164 5.51 31.31 -26.42
N ASP A 165 6.68 31.91 -26.23
CA ASP A 165 7.89 31.57 -26.99
C ASP A 165 8.22 30.09 -26.86
N PHE A 166 8.18 29.56 -25.63
CA PHE A 166 8.39 28.14 -25.40
C PHE A 166 7.37 27.25 -26.13
N MET A 167 6.09 27.62 -26.08
CA MET A 167 5.02 26.84 -26.74
C MET A 167 5.20 26.85 -28.26
N ASN A 168 5.61 27.97 -28.85
CA ASN A 168 5.93 28.07 -30.27
C ASN A 168 7.09 27.14 -30.68
N ASP A 169 8.17 27.13 -29.90
CA ASP A 169 9.29 26.19 -30.12
C ASP A 169 8.82 24.74 -30.05
N SER A 170 7.94 24.42 -29.08
CA SER A 170 7.41 23.05 -28.91
C SER A 170 6.52 22.58 -30.07
N LEU A 171 5.83 23.49 -30.73
CA LEU A 171 4.96 23.17 -31.89
C LEU A 171 5.76 23.02 -33.18
N SER A 172 6.94 23.64 -33.29
CA SER A 172 7.84 23.55 -34.45
C SER A 172 8.57 22.20 -34.56
N LEU A 173 8.76 21.50 -33.44
CA LEU A 173 9.39 20.19 -33.35
C LEU A 173 8.32 19.09 -33.54
N ASN A 174 7.97 18.79 -34.81
CA ASN A 174 7.00 17.76 -35.22
C ASN A 174 7.44 16.29 -34.90
N SER A 175 8.08 16.02 -33.77
CA SER A 175 8.41 14.68 -33.30
C SER A 175 7.78 14.42 -31.94
N ASP A 176 6.92 13.40 -31.83
CA ASP A 176 6.36 12.87 -30.57
C ASP A 176 7.44 12.38 -29.57
N ASN A 177 8.72 12.43 -29.96
CA ASN A 177 9.86 12.24 -29.08
C ASN A 177 10.32 13.58 -28.50
N VAL A 178 9.74 13.99 -27.37
CA VAL A 178 10.39 14.98 -26.50
C VAL A 178 11.68 14.35 -26.01
N ARG A 179 12.81 14.64 -26.67
CA ARG A 179 14.13 14.37 -26.08
C ARG A 179 14.17 15.11 -24.74
N ILE A 180 14.21 14.34 -23.65
CA ILE A 180 14.56 14.86 -22.33
C ILE A 180 16.07 15.14 -22.38
N GLU A 181 16.45 16.24 -23.02
CA GLU A 181 17.77 16.80 -22.83
C GLU A 181 17.83 17.36 -21.41
N GLY A 182 18.75 16.82 -20.62
CA GLY A 182 19.05 17.36 -19.30
C GLY A 182 19.53 18.80 -19.45
N PHE A 183 19.11 19.64 -18.51
CA PHE A 183 19.41 21.08 -18.37
C PHE A 183 18.46 22.04 -19.11
N GLY A 184 17.48 22.58 -18.37
CA GLY A 184 16.67 23.75 -18.77
C GLY A 184 15.35 23.87 -17.99
N ASN A 185 14.98 25.10 -17.58
CA ASN A 185 13.65 25.46 -17.05
C ASN A 185 12.58 25.41 -18.16
N LYS A 186 12.30 24.23 -18.71
CA LYS A 186 11.17 24.03 -19.64
C LYS A 186 9.88 23.92 -18.83
N PRO A 187 8.73 24.49 -19.27
CA PRO A 187 7.43 24.23 -18.66
C PRO A 187 7.18 22.72 -18.65
N PRO A 188 7.16 22.08 -17.47
CA PRO A 188 7.00 20.65 -17.36
C PRO A 188 5.55 20.30 -17.67
N LYS A 189 5.35 19.22 -18.43
CA LYS A 189 4.04 18.60 -18.70
C LYS A 189 3.18 19.20 -19.82
N ILE A 190 3.78 19.90 -20.77
CA ILE A 190 3.08 20.33 -21.99
C ILE A 190 2.44 19.14 -22.74
N TYR A 191 2.98 17.93 -22.61
CA TYR A 191 2.36 16.71 -23.14
C TYR A 191 0.94 16.44 -22.59
N ARG A 192 0.53 17.04 -21.46
CA ARG A 192 -0.82 16.93 -20.88
C ARG A 192 -1.84 17.89 -21.50
N LEU A 193 -1.40 18.85 -22.31
CA LEU A 193 -2.29 19.77 -23.02
C LEU A 193 -2.66 19.22 -24.41
N LEU A 194 -3.90 19.47 -24.83
CA LEU A 194 -4.33 19.22 -26.21
C LEU A 194 -3.55 20.10 -27.19
N LYS A 195 -3.30 19.60 -28.40
CA LYS A 195 -2.66 20.36 -29.49
C LYS A 195 -3.37 21.71 -29.74
N ALA A 196 -4.70 21.71 -29.75
CA ALA A 196 -5.50 22.91 -29.90
C ALA A 196 -5.26 23.94 -28.78
N THR A 197 -5.16 23.50 -27.52
CA THR A 197 -4.85 24.37 -26.37
C THR A 197 -3.43 24.95 -26.49
N LYS A 198 -2.46 24.14 -26.94
CA LYS A 198 -1.10 24.63 -27.20
C LYS A 198 -1.07 25.71 -28.29
N ASN A 199 -1.80 25.50 -29.39
CA ASN A 199 -1.90 26.49 -30.47
C ASN A 199 -2.51 27.80 -30.00
N VAL A 200 -3.55 27.75 -29.15
CA VAL A 200 -4.13 28.97 -28.55
C VAL A 200 -3.08 29.70 -27.72
N ILE A 201 -2.40 28.99 -26.80
CA ILE A 201 -1.37 29.62 -25.96
C ILE A 201 -0.27 30.22 -26.83
N ALA A 202 0.21 29.50 -27.85
CA ALA A 202 1.34 29.90 -28.66
C ALA A 202 1.06 31.07 -29.64
N GLN A 203 -0.18 31.21 -30.11
CA GLN A 203 -0.52 32.12 -31.22
C GLN A 203 -1.43 33.30 -30.81
N CYS A 204 -2.07 33.26 -29.64
CA CYS A 204 -2.79 34.43 -29.10
C CYS A 204 -1.82 35.46 -28.51
N SER A 205 -2.29 36.70 -28.33
CA SER A 205 -1.48 37.73 -27.66
C SER A 205 -1.25 37.40 -26.18
N PRO A 206 -0.12 37.83 -25.58
CA PRO A 206 0.14 37.67 -24.15
C PRO A 206 -1.01 38.16 -23.28
N VAL A 207 -1.60 39.31 -23.61
CA VAL A 207 -2.77 39.88 -22.92
C VAL A 207 -3.94 38.90 -22.92
N THR A 208 -4.28 38.31 -24.07
CA THR A 208 -5.39 37.36 -24.17
C THR A 208 -5.14 36.11 -23.32
N ILE A 209 -3.90 35.63 -23.27
CA ILE A 209 -3.53 34.46 -22.46
C ILE A 209 -3.52 34.82 -20.97
N CYS A 210 -3.02 35.98 -20.58
CA CYS A 210 -3.15 36.51 -19.22
C CYS A 210 -4.62 36.51 -18.80
N ASP A 211 -5.52 37.08 -19.60
CA ASP A 211 -6.95 37.15 -19.28
C ASP A 211 -7.56 35.76 -19.10
N LEU A 212 -7.14 34.77 -19.89
CA LEU A 212 -7.65 33.40 -19.81
C LEU A 212 -7.16 32.61 -18.60
N ILE A 213 -5.98 32.89 -18.06
CA ILE A 213 -5.35 32.04 -17.04
C ILE A 213 -5.11 32.72 -15.69
N SER A 214 -5.17 34.05 -15.61
CA SER A 214 -4.90 34.80 -14.38
C SER A 214 -5.78 34.36 -13.22
N GLU A 215 -7.10 34.27 -13.45
CA GLU A 215 -8.04 33.79 -12.43
C GLU A 215 -7.72 32.36 -11.98
N HIS A 216 -7.28 31.50 -12.90
CA HIS A 216 -6.93 30.11 -12.57
C HIS A 216 -5.63 30.03 -11.77
N LEU A 217 -4.66 30.88 -12.05
CA LEU A 217 -3.43 31.02 -11.26
C LEU A 217 -3.75 31.55 -9.86
N ILE A 218 -4.66 32.52 -9.73
CA ILE A 218 -5.12 33.02 -8.43
C ILE A 218 -5.79 31.89 -7.63
N MET A 219 -6.62 31.05 -8.26
CA MET A 219 -7.20 29.88 -7.57
C MET A 219 -6.12 28.92 -7.05
N ILE A 220 -5.07 28.66 -7.85
CA ILE A 220 -3.93 27.85 -7.44
C ILE A 220 -3.19 28.50 -6.26
N ASP A 221 -2.93 29.80 -6.33
CA ASP A 221 -2.19 30.56 -5.31
C ASP A 221 -2.95 30.58 -3.97
N GLU A 222 -4.24 30.93 -3.98
CA GLU A 222 -5.11 30.94 -2.80
C GLU A 222 -5.26 29.55 -2.17
N TYR A 223 -5.39 28.49 -2.98
CA TYR A 223 -5.46 27.13 -2.45
C TYR A 223 -4.10 26.66 -1.92
N TYR A 224 -3.00 27.00 -2.59
CA TYR A 224 -1.66 26.60 -2.19
C TYR A 224 -1.26 27.24 -0.85
N TYR A 225 -1.51 28.54 -0.66
CA TYR A 225 -1.14 29.26 0.56
C TYR A 225 -2.18 29.19 1.67
N ASP A 226 -3.46 29.37 1.33
CA ASP A 226 -4.52 29.57 2.33
C ASP A 226 -5.49 28.37 2.40
N ARG A 227 -5.28 27.33 1.58
CA ARG A 227 -6.20 26.18 1.41
C ARG A 227 -7.63 26.62 1.12
N LYS A 228 -7.77 27.79 0.51
CA LYS A 228 -9.05 28.39 0.14
C LYS A 228 -9.47 27.84 -1.21
N LEU A 229 -10.59 27.11 -1.23
CA LEU A 229 -11.20 26.66 -2.47
C LEU A 229 -12.03 27.81 -3.08
N PRO A 230 -12.03 27.97 -4.42
CA PRO A 230 -12.92 28.92 -5.07
C PRO A 230 -14.38 28.52 -4.88
N LYS A 231 -15.29 29.48 -5.03
CA LYS A 231 -16.72 29.17 -5.10
C LYS A 231 -17.01 28.37 -6.38
N LYS A 232 -17.94 27.40 -6.29
CA LYS A 232 -18.32 26.52 -7.40
C LYS A 232 -19.24 27.24 -8.40
N ASP A 233 -18.76 28.35 -8.94
CA ASP A 233 -19.57 29.28 -9.73
C ASP A 233 -19.40 29.05 -11.24
N ASN A 234 -18.35 28.34 -11.67
CA ASN A 234 -18.10 28.02 -13.06
C ASN A 234 -17.43 26.64 -13.25
N ARG A 235 -17.31 26.22 -14.52
CA ARG A 235 -16.75 24.91 -14.89
C ARG A 235 -15.28 24.74 -14.49
N ILE A 236 -14.49 25.82 -14.56
CA ILE A 236 -13.07 25.77 -14.27
C ILE A 236 -12.85 25.65 -12.76
N ALA A 237 -13.57 26.45 -11.96
CA ALA A 237 -13.57 26.35 -10.51
C ALA A 237 -14.05 24.97 -10.03
N SER A 238 -15.10 24.43 -10.65
CA SER A 238 -15.58 23.06 -10.37
C SER A 238 -14.51 22.00 -10.69
N GLY A 239 -13.84 22.12 -11.85
CA GLY A 239 -12.75 21.23 -12.22
C GLY A 239 -11.52 21.37 -11.34
N PHE A 240 -11.23 22.59 -10.87
CA PHE A 240 -10.15 22.87 -9.93
C PHE A 240 -10.39 22.19 -8.58
N ILE A 241 -11.59 22.35 -8.01
CA ILE A 241 -11.98 21.68 -6.76
C ILE A 241 -11.83 20.16 -6.90
N ALA A 242 -12.34 19.57 -7.99
CA ALA A 242 -12.21 18.13 -8.24
C ALA A 242 -10.74 17.69 -8.39
N TRP A 243 -9.90 18.49 -9.05
CA TRP A 243 -8.47 18.24 -9.14
C TRP A 243 -7.81 18.31 -7.75
N CYS A 244 -8.14 19.31 -6.93
CA CYS A 244 -7.68 19.45 -5.55
C CYS A 244 -8.17 18.33 -4.61
N GLU A 245 -9.28 17.65 -4.89
CA GLU A 245 -9.75 16.49 -4.11
C GLU A 245 -8.99 15.20 -4.46
N THR A 246 -8.28 15.19 -5.59
CA THR A 246 -7.53 14.02 -6.06
C THR A 246 -6.25 13.86 -5.23
N LYS A 247 -6.08 12.72 -4.54
CA LYS A 247 -4.89 12.44 -3.70
C LYS A 247 -3.56 12.50 -4.45
N GLU A 248 -3.59 12.28 -5.76
CA GLU A 248 -2.43 12.28 -6.65
C GLU A 248 -2.12 13.66 -7.24
N ALA A 249 -2.99 14.65 -7.08
CA ALA A 249 -2.74 15.99 -7.59
C ALA A 249 -1.48 16.58 -6.95
N GLU A 250 -0.57 17.12 -7.77
CA GLU A 250 0.74 17.57 -7.29
C GLU A 250 0.68 18.63 -6.21
N ILE A 251 -0.39 19.42 -6.17
CA ILE A 251 -0.64 20.42 -5.12
C ILE A 251 -0.92 19.81 -3.74
N ASN A 252 -1.25 18.52 -3.68
CA ASN A 252 -1.55 17.76 -2.47
C ASN A 252 -0.43 16.78 -2.08
N LEU A 253 0.54 16.52 -2.96
CA LEU A 253 1.62 15.59 -2.68
C LEU A 253 2.54 16.17 -1.58
N GLU A 254 2.65 15.46 -0.46
CA GLU A 254 3.63 15.79 0.56
C GLU A 254 5.06 15.71 -0.02
N PRO A 255 5.95 16.66 0.29
CA PRO A 255 7.32 16.70 -0.22
C PRO A 255 8.17 15.46 0.17
N ASN A 256 7.68 14.62 1.08
CA ASN A 256 8.40 13.49 1.65
C ASN A 256 8.44 12.23 0.78
N ILE A 257 7.66 12.14 -0.31
CA ILE A 257 7.56 10.90 -1.11
C ILE A 257 8.65 10.80 -2.22
N ASN A 258 9.35 11.88 -2.55
CA ASN A 258 10.38 11.88 -3.61
C ASN A 258 11.83 11.84 -3.08
N ARG A 259 12.20 10.78 -2.36
CA ARG A 259 13.57 10.55 -1.84
C ARG A 259 14.67 10.23 -2.88
N ARG A 260 14.55 10.64 -4.15
CA ARG A 260 15.60 10.45 -5.19
C ARG A 260 15.89 11.65 -6.09
N ARG A 261 15.47 12.87 -5.73
CA ARG A 261 16.12 14.08 -6.25
C ARG A 261 16.93 14.70 -5.12
N LYS A 262 18.24 14.82 -5.34
CA LYS A 262 19.19 15.53 -4.46
C LYS A 262 18.52 16.80 -3.91
N ALA A 263 18.66 16.99 -2.60
CA ALA A 263 18.31 18.17 -1.83
C ALA A 263 18.01 19.42 -2.69
N ILE A 264 16.74 19.67 -2.94
CA ILE A 264 16.24 20.99 -3.26
C ILE A 264 15.28 21.29 -2.14
N GLY A 265 15.77 22.02 -1.14
CA GLY A 265 15.02 22.38 0.05
C GLY A 265 13.67 22.97 -0.33
N VAL A 266 12.68 22.63 0.48
CA VAL A 266 11.33 23.18 0.44
C VAL A 266 11.44 24.72 0.37
N PHE A 267 11.14 25.29 -0.79
CA PHE A 267 11.17 26.74 -1.02
C PHE A 267 9.99 27.40 -0.28
N TYR A 268 10.20 27.77 0.98
CA TYR A 268 9.41 28.82 1.62
C TYR A 268 10.06 30.15 1.25
N ASN A 269 9.41 30.97 0.42
CA ASN A 269 9.99 32.24 -0.07
C ASN A 269 9.90 33.39 0.94
N LYS A 270 9.20 33.22 2.07
CA LYS A 270 9.12 34.19 3.17
C LYS A 270 10.19 33.90 4.22
N PRO A 271 10.78 34.93 4.86
CA PRO A 271 11.67 34.73 6.00
C PRO A 271 11.01 33.94 7.14
N TYR A 272 11.79 33.07 7.78
CA TYR A 272 11.33 32.21 8.89
C TYR A 272 12.40 32.06 9.95
N PHE A 273 12.05 31.55 11.14
CA PHE A 273 13.02 31.26 12.19
C PHE A 273 13.56 29.83 12.13
N GLU A 274 14.85 29.67 12.45
CA GLU A 274 15.53 28.40 12.63
C GLU A 274 16.32 28.45 13.95
N VAL A 275 16.26 27.39 14.76
CA VAL A 275 16.94 27.35 16.07
C VAL A 275 17.98 26.24 16.07
N ASN A 276 19.23 26.59 16.33
CA ASN A 276 20.30 25.62 16.53
C ASN A 276 20.41 25.30 18.02
N ARG A 277 19.82 24.17 18.45
CA ARG A 277 19.86 23.74 19.85
C ARG A 277 21.28 23.56 20.39
N SER A 278 22.18 22.98 19.60
CA SER A 278 23.54 22.63 20.06
C SER A 278 24.39 23.85 20.39
N HIS A 279 24.05 25.01 19.83
CA HIS A 279 24.77 26.27 20.03
C HIS A 279 23.87 27.36 20.66
N GLU A 280 22.66 26.99 21.10
CA GLU A 280 21.67 27.87 21.73
C GLU A 280 21.43 29.18 20.97
N GLN A 281 21.44 29.13 19.64
CA GLN A 281 21.36 30.31 18.78
C GLN A 281 20.15 30.26 17.86
N ALA A 282 19.36 31.33 17.87
CA ALA A 282 18.27 31.53 16.93
C ALA A 282 18.74 32.32 15.70
N PHE A 283 18.20 31.95 14.55
CA PHE A 283 18.47 32.62 13.28
C PHE A 283 17.16 33.03 12.65
N ILE A 284 17.12 34.23 12.09
CA ILE A 284 16.19 34.52 11.01
C ILE A 284 16.83 34.09 9.71
N VAL A 285 16.09 33.31 8.97
CA VAL A 285 16.50 32.72 7.71
C VAL A 285 15.85 33.48 6.58
N ILE A 286 16.71 33.99 5.70
CA ILE A 286 16.31 34.64 4.47
C ILE A 286 16.49 33.60 3.37
N PRO A 287 15.40 33.04 2.83
CA PRO A 287 15.48 32.05 1.78
C PRO A 287 16.05 32.69 0.51
N SER A 288 16.61 31.86 -0.38
CA SER A 288 17.12 32.30 -1.68
C SER A 288 16.08 33.13 -2.43
N GLN A 289 16.43 34.37 -2.75
CA GLN A 289 15.59 35.30 -3.52
C GLN A 289 16.03 35.33 -4.98
N LYS A 290 15.07 35.38 -5.89
CA LYS A 290 15.32 35.57 -7.33
C LYS A 290 15.02 37.01 -7.73
N PHE A 291 15.89 37.56 -8.55
CA PHE A 291 15.82 38.89 -9.15
C PHE A 291 15.85 38.73 -10.67
N ARG A 292 14.91 39.35 -11.37
CA ARG A 292 14.97 39.45 -12.84
C ARG A 292 16.14 40.34 -13.24
N GLU A 293 16.62 40.25 -14.49
CA GLU A 293 17.74 41.09 -14.96
C GLU A 293 17.44 42.59 -14.83
N GLU A 294 16.19 42.99 -15.08
CA GLU A 294 15.70 44.37 -14.91
C GLU A 294 15.61 44.84 -13.44
N GLU A 295 15.47 43.92 -12.50
CA GLU A 295 15.35 44.21 -11.06
C GLU A 295 16.71 44.23 -10.34
N PHE A 296 17.80 43.89 -11.05
CA PHE A 296 19.11 43.68 -10.46
C PHE A 296 20.14 44.72 -10.95
N ASN A 297 20.54 45.63 -10.06
CA ASN A 297 21.53 46.68 -10.36
C ASN A 297 22.99 46.27 -10.05
N GLY A 298 23.27 44.96 -9.94
CA GLY A 298 24.60 44.44 -9.58
C GLY A 298 24.79 44.12 -8.10
N SER A 299 23.87 44.51 -7.21
CA SER A 299 23.88 44.11 -5.80
C SER A 299 22.48 44.01 -5.21
N ALA A 300 22.30 43.14 -4.21
CA ALA A 300 21.10 43.13 -3.38
C ALA A 300 21.48 43.09 -1.91
N PHE A 301 20.72 43.79 -1.09
CA PHE A 301 20.92 43.89 0.35
C PHE A 301 19.66 43.49 1.07
N ILE A 302 19.83 42.99 2.28
CA ILE A 302 18.75 42.90 3.25
C ILE A 302 18.93 43.94 4.34
N LYS A 303 17.82 44.56 4.73
CA LYS A 303 17.69 45.41 5.90
C LYS A 303 16.66 44.79 6.83
N LEU A 304 17.11 44.38 8.02
CA LEU A 304 16.33 43.73 9.06
C LEU A 304 16.18 44.71 10.24
N GLU A 305 14.96 45.03 10.63
CA GLU A 305 14.63 45.88 11.77
C GLU A 305 13.81 45.10 12.81
N TYR A 306 14.28 45.05 14.06
CA TYR A 306 13.58 44.43 15.19
C TYR A 306 14.13 44.96 16.51
N ASP A 307 13.32 45.09 17.57
CA ASP A 307 13.74 45.56 18.90
C ASP A 307 14.66 46.81 18.87
N ASN A 308 14.33 47.79 18.02
CA ASN A 308 15.11 49.01 17.74
C ASN A 308 16.54 48.77 17.19
N LYS A 309 16.88 47.53 16.80
CA LYS A 309 18.12 47.18 16.09
C LYS A 309 17.86 47.19 14.59
N THR A 310 18.86 47.63 13.83
CA THR A 310 18.87 47.54 12.36
C THR A 310 20.11 46.78 11.91
N ILE A 311 19.92 45.68 11.19
CA ILE A 311 20.99 44.87 10.59
C ILE A 311 20.90 45.01 9.08
N LYS A 312 22.01 45.39 8.43
CA LYS A 312 22.13 45.40 6.98
C LYS A 312 23.18 44.39 6.53
N LYS A 313 22.83 43.49 5.62
CA LYS A 313 23.77 42.53 5.01
C LYS A 313 23.62 42.51 3.49
N GLN A 314 24.71 42.29 2.78
CA GLN A 314 24.67 42.03 1.35
C GLN A 314 24.30 40.57 1.10
N LEU A 315 23.51 40.32 0.05
CA LEU A 315 23.20 38.98 -0.42
C LEU A 315 24.25 38.54 -1.42
N ASP A 316 24.74 37.31 -1.28
CA ASP A 316 25.61 36.67 -2.26
C ASP A 316 24.77 36.18 -3.43
N ILE A 317 25.09 36.64 -4.63
CA ILE A 317 24.25 36.46 -5.81
C ILE A 317 25.01 35.75 -6.91
N TYR A 318 24.36 34.77 -7.51
CA TYR A 318 24.88 34.02 -8.65
C TYR A 318 23.85 34.00 -9.78
N ARG A 319 24.31 33.86 -11.01
CA ARG A 319 23.43 33.76 -12.17
C ARG A 319 22.98 32.32 -12.34
N ALA A 320 21.67 32.10 -12.45
CA ALA A 320 21.10 30.78 -12.69
C ALA A 320 19.88 30.90 -13.62
N TYR A 321 19.92 30.21 -14.77
CA TYR A 321 18.79 30.11 -15.72
C TYR A 321 18.14 31.47 -16.06
N GLY A 322 18.93 32.45 -16.52
CA GLY A 322 18.42 33.74 -17.00
C GLY A 322 18.01 34.74 -15.90
N VAL A 323 18.10 34.36 -14.62
CA VAL A 323 17.83 35.25 -13.48
C VAL A 323 19.02 35.29 -12.52
N PHE A 324 19.04 36.32 -11.66
CA PHE A 324 19.98 36.41 -10.54
C PHE A 324 19.35 35.80 -9.30
N VAL A 325 20.07 34.92 -8.62
CA VAL A 325 19.58 34.21 -7.44
C VAL A 325 20.52 34.50 -6.28
N SER A 326 19.97 34.87 -5.13
CA SER A 326 20.73 34.98 -3.89
C SER A 326 20.84 33.65 -3.16
N GLU A 327 21.98 33.44 -2.51
CA GLU A 327 22.14 32.34 -1.56
C GLU A 327 21.26 32.54 -0.32
N LYS A 328 20.91 31.42 0.33
CA LYS A 328 20.19 31.43 1.61
C LYS A 328 21.07 32.13 2.64
N LEU A 329 20.58 33.21 3.24
CA LEU A 329 21.29 33.95 4.28
C LEU A 329 20.69 33.65 5.66
N LYS A 330 21.54 33.28 6.62
CA LYS A 330 21.16 33.17 8.03
C LYS A 330 21.68 34.37 8.82
N ILE A 331 20.81 35.01 9.59
CA ILE A 331 21.16 36.15 10.45
C ILE A 331 20.85 35.75 11.88
N ALA A 332 21.87 35.72 12.74
CA ALA A 332 21.69 35.45 14.16
C ALA A 332 20.85 36.56 14.81
N ILE A 333 19.91 36.15 15.66
CA ILE A 333 18.99 37.03 16.38
C ILE A 333 18.88 36.56 17.84
N ASP A 334 18.52 37.48 18.73
CA ASP A 334 18.36 37.20 20.16
C ASP A 334 16.90 37.04 20.60
N ASN A 335 15.91 37.40 19.78
CA ASN A 335 14.50 37.38 20.19
C ASN A 335 13.52 36.96 19.09
N ILE A 336 13.18 35.67 19.01
CA ILE A 336 12.21 35.12 18.04
C ILE A 336 10.75 35.58 18.26
N PHE A 337 10.46 36.26 19.38
CA PHE A 337 9.11 36.69 19.75
C PHE A 337 8.81 38.11 19.29
N ALA A 338 9.83 38.93 19.03
CA ALA A 338 9.68 40.32 18.60
C ALA A 338 8.99 40.46 17.23
N SER A 339 8.54 41.68 16.93
CA SER A 339 8.14 42.05 15.56
C SER A 339 9.36 42.34 14.70
N TYR A 340 9.39 41.80 13.47
CA TYR A 340 10.45 42.04 12.50
C TYR A 340 9.91 42.74 11.25
N ARG A 341 10.66 43.72 10.75
CA ARG A 341 10.51 44.26 9.39
C ARG A 341 11.74 43.89 8.58
N ILE A 342 11.53 43.36 7.38
CA ILE A 342 12.58 42.76 6.56
C ILE A 342 12.44 43.33 5.16
N ASP A 343 13.36 44.18 4.74
CA ASP A 343 13.36 44.78 3.42
C ASP A 343 14.51 44.17 2.60
N ILE A 344 14.19 43.56 1.46
CA ILE A 344 15.15 43.04 0.48
C ILE A 344 15.23 44.07 -0.65
N ILE A 345 16.40 44.70 -0.79
CA ILE A 345 16.62 45.91 -1.57
C ILE A 345 17.62 45.61 -2.70
N SER A 346 17.19 45.75 -3.95
CA SER A 346 18.07 45.86 -5.13
C SER A 346 17.67 47.10 -5.94
N SER A 347 17.18 46.96 -7.18
CA SER A 347 16.50 48.06 -7.90
C SER A 347 15.08 48.30 -7.38
N THR A 348 14.40 47.24 -6.95
CA THR A 348 13.12 47.27 -6.25
C THR A 348 13.28 46.84 -4.78
N THR A 349 12.33 47.21 -3.92
CA THR A 349 12.32 46.80 -2.51
C THR A 349 11.15 45.87 -2.24
N ARG A 350 11.44 44.65 -1.74
CA ARG A 350 10.43 43.70 -1.25
C ARG A 350 10.44 43.69 0.27
N SER A 351 9.30 43.97 0.89
CA SER A 351 9.17 44.09 2.35
C SER A 351 8.36 42.94 2.94
N PHE A 352 8.84 42.37 4.04
CA PHE A 352 8.14 41.37 4.85
C PHE A 352 8.00 41.87 6.29
N LYS A 353 6.85 41.55 6.90
CA LYS A 353 6.59 41.84 8.32
C LYS A 353 6.28 40.55 9.05
N ILE A 354 7.01 40.28 10.12
CA ILE A 354 6.70 39.20 11.06
C ILE A 354 6.14 39.87 12.33
N PRO A 355 4.91 39.56 12.75
CA PRO A 355 4.32 40.15 13.95
C PRO A 355 4.97 39.61 15.23
N GLU A 356 4.85 40.36 16.32
CA GLU A 356 5.19 39.87 17.66
C GLU A 356 4.29 38.67 18.01
N LYS A 357 4.85 37.62 18.62
CA LYS A 357 4.09 36.45 19.09
C LYS A 357 4.61 36.00 20.45
N GLU A 358 3.71 35.53 21.31
CA GLU A 358 4.09 35.00 22.63
C GLU A 358 4.67 33.58 22.57
N TYR A 359 4.45 32.89 21.46
CA TYR A 359 5.00 31.56 21.20
C TYR A 359 5.24 31.34 19.70
N ARG A 360 6.08 30.36 19.39
CA ARG A 360 6.44 29.94 18.03
C ARG A 360 6.48 28.42 17.99
N LEU A 361 6.04 27.83 16.88
CA LEU A 361 6.02 26.37 16.69
C LEU A 361 7.18 25.96 15.78
N PHE A 362 7.76 24.79 16.04
CA PHE A 362 8.87 24.25 15.26
C PHE A 362 8.69 22.76 14.99
N ASP A 363 9.28 22.28 13.89
CA ASP A 363 9.34 20.86 13.55
C ASP A 363 10.57 20.14 14.15
N GLU A 364 10.77 18.88 13.76
CA GLU A 364 11.90 18.03 14.17
C GLU A 364 13.27 18.65 13.91
N ASP A 365 13.38 19.46 12.84
CA ASP A 365 14.61 20.13 12.42
C ASP A 365 14.77 21.52 13.05
N PHE A 366 13.91 21.88 14.01
CA PHE A 366 13.87 23.20 14.64
C PHE A 366 13.70 24.34 13.63
N THR A 367 12.92 24.08 12.58
CA THR A 367 12.47 25.09 11.60
C THR A 367 11.05 25.53 11.95
N GLU A 368 10.78 26.84 11.90
CA GLU A 368 9.48 27.40 12.27
C GLU A 368 8.35 26.85 11.39
N ILE A 369 7.27 26.43 12.03
CA ILE A 369 6.02 26.00 11.41
C ILE A 369 4.87 26.90 11.86
N GLN A 370 3.86 27.12 11.02
CA GLN A 370 2.75 28.02 11.34
C GLN A 370 1.65 27.36 12.17
N LYS A 371 1.54 26.03 12.12
CA LYS A 371 0.53 25.23 12.82
C LYS A 371 1.13 23.90 13.24
N LEU A 372 0.49 23.23 14.21
CA LEU A 372 0.91 21.89 14.62
C LEU A 372 0.81 20.93 13.42
N LYS A 373 1.75 19.99 13.34
CA LYS A 373 1.78 18.94 12.32
C LYS A 373 1.67 17.58 13.00
N LYS A 374 1.22 16.57 12.25
CA LYS A 374 1.24 15.19 12.75
C LYS A 374 2.68 14.77 13.08
N GLY A 375 2.87 14.07 14.18
CA GLY A 375 4.18 13.62 14.65
C GLY A 375 4.80 14.56 15.69
N GLN A 376 6.11 14.79 15.58
CA GLN A 376 6.85 15.57 16.55
C GLN A 376 6.79 17.07 16.23
N CYS A 377 6.43 17.87 17.24
CA CYS A 377 6.56 19.33 17.19
C CYS A 377 7.17 19.87 18.48
N TYR A 378 7.71 21.08 18.39
CA TYR A 378 8.25 21.84 19.50
C TYR A 378 7.53 23.18 19.60
N ILE A 379 7.31 23.63 20.83
CA ILE A 379 6.69 24.91 21.14
C ILE A 379 7.70 25.70 21.96
N LEU A 380 8.16 26.82 21.41
CA LEU A 380 8.99 27.77 22.14
C LEU A 380 8.06 28.90 22.58
N ALA A 381 7.92 29.11 23.88
CA ALA A 381 7.06 30.13 24.46
C ALA A 381 7.89 31.15 25.24
N LYS A 382 7.45 32.41 25.26
CA LYS A 382 8.06 33.45 26.09
C LYS A 382 8.05 33.00 27.55
N LYS A 383 9.13 33.30 28.29
CA LYS A 383 9.31 32.91 29.70
C LYS A 383 8.04 33.13 30.55
N GLY A 384 7.64 32.08 31.28
CA GLY A 384 6.48 32.11 32.18
C GLY A 384 5.12 31.90 31.49
N THR A 385 5.10 31.61 30.18
CA THR A 385 3.87 31.31 29.45
C THR A 385 3.39 29.89 29.78
N SER A 386 2.16 29.75 30.27
CA SER A 386 1.60 28.44 30.61
C SER A 386 1.23 27.64 29.36
N VAL A 387 1.83 26.46 29.20
CA VAL A 387 1.46 25.48 28.16
C VAL A 387 0.93 24.21 28.85
N LYS A 388 -0.27 23.77 28.47
CA LYS A 388 -0.94 22.57 29.01
C LYS A 388 -1.43 21.71 27.85
N SER A 389 -1.38 20.40 27.99
CA SER A 389 -2.00 19.45 27.07
C SER A 389 -2.32 18.17 27.80
N ASP A 390 -3.30 17.42 27.31
CA ASP A 390 -3.58 16.05 27.74
C ASP A 390 -2.46 15.09 27.26
N LEU A 391 -1.71 15.48 26.23
CA LEU A 391 -0.48 14.80 25.85
C LEU A 391 0.62 15.13 26.85
N HIS A 392 1.26 14.09 27.38
CA HIS A 392 2.51 14.26 28.09
C HIS A 392 3.58 14.78 27.13
N SER A 393 4.11 15.96 27.46
CA SER A 393 5.31 16.48 26.81
C SER A 393 6.46 15.51 27.02
N VAL A 394 7.14 15.15 25.94
CA VAL A 394 8.34 14.30 25.97
C VAL A 394 9.48 15.01 26.70
N TYR A 395 9.51 16.34 26.58
CA TYR A 395 10.53 17.19 27.14
C TYR A 395 9.95 18.58 27.43
N VAL A 396 10.32 19.14 28.58
CA VAL A 396 10.05 20.53 28.96
C VAL A 396 11.35 21.11 29.50
N ASN A 397 11.79 22.23 28.93
CA ASN A 397 12.91 23.00 29.46
C ASN A 397 12.48 24.42 29.82
N PRO A 398 12.10 24.64 31.09
CA PRO A 398 11.76 25.96 31.60
C PRO A 398 13.01 26.78 31.99
N HIS A 399 14.22 26.23 31.84
CA HIS A 399 15.48 26.85 32.29
C HIS A 399 16.32 27.45 31.15
N HIS A 400 15.91 27.32 29.89
CA HIS A 400 16.63 27.93 28.76
C HIS A 400 16.60 29.46 28.84
N ASP A 401 17.71 30.16 28.62
CA ASP A 401 17.81 31.60 28.91
C ASP A 401 16.84 32.47 28.09
N LEU A 402 16.50 32.06 26.87
CA LEU A 402 15.68 32.85 25.94
C LEU A 402 14.17 32.51 25.95
N TRP A 403 13.76 31.31 26.34
CA TRP A 403 12.37 30.83 26.22
C TRP A 403 12.08 29.61 27.11
N ASP A 404 10.81 29.22 27.21
CA ASP A 404 10.39 27.92 27.72
C ASP A 404 10.12 27.00 26.53
N GLU A 405 10.78 25.83 26.49
CA GLU A 405 10.64 24.86 25.41
C GLU A 405 9.77 23.68 25.83
N TYR A 406 8.81 23.29 24.99
CA TYR A 406 7.95 22.13 25.15
C TYR A 406 8.01 21.24 23.91
N SER A 407 8.09 19.93 24.10
CA SER A 407 8.24 18.94 23.03
C SER A 407 7.14 17.89 23.09
N TYR A 408 6.51 17.60 21.94
CA TYR A 408 5.40 16.63 21.82
C TYR A 408 5.63 15.70 20.62
N SER A 409 5.63 14.38 20.81
CA SER A 409 5.97 13.39 19.77
C SER A 409 4.81 12.76 19.03
N ASN A 410 3.59 12.83 19.59
CA ASN A 410 2.42 12.07 19.12
C ASN A 410 1.25 12.98 18.72
N ILE A 411 1.54 14.12 18.10
CA ILE A 411 0.48 15.01 17.61
C ILE A 411 -0.28 14.31 16.47
N ASN A 412 -1.60 14.27 16.59
CA ASN A 412 -2.56 13.71 15.63
C ASN A 412 -3.74 14.68 15.40
N GLU A 413 -4.72 14.31 14.58
CA GLU A 413 -5.86 15.20 14.25
C GLU A 413 -6.69 15.61 15.47
N ASP A 414 -6.74 14.74 16.49
CA ASP A 414 -7.48 14.95 17.73
C ASP A 414 -6.66 15.72 18.80
N THR A 415 -5.41 16.08 18.48
CA THR A 415 -4.49 16.70 19.45
C THR A 415 -4.78 18.18 19.64
N VAL A 416 -4.95 18.55 20.92
CA VAL A 416 -5.08 19.94 21.34
C VAL A 416 -4.01 20.30 22.38
N ILE A 417 -3.34 21.43 22.17
CA ILE A 417 -2.37 22.00 23.10
C ILE A 417 -2.85 23.40 23.49
N TYR A 418 -2.94 23.66 24.79
CA TYR A 418 -3.41 24.91 25.36
C TYR A 418 -2.24 25.83 25.74
N ILE A 419 -2.14 26.99 25.11
CA ILE A 419 -1.16 28.04 25.48
C ILE A 419 -1.92 29.23 26.07
N LYS A 420 -1.72 29.55 27.36
CA LYS A 420 -2.55 30.50 28.13
C LYS A 420 -4.06 30.22 27.98
N ASN A 421 -4.46 28.95 28.07
CA ASN A 421 -5.82 28.46 27.82
C ASN A 421 -6.33 28.63 26.37
N ARG A 422 -5.46 28.91 25.39
CA ARG A 422 -5.82 28.94 23.96
C ARG A 422 -5.55 27.57 23.31
N PRO A 423 -6.57 26.85 22.82
CA PRO A 423 -6.41 25.56 22.17
C PRO A 423 -5.78 25.74 20.79
N ILE A 424 -4.72 24.98 20.54
CA ILE A 424 -4.02 24.91 19.26
C ILE A 424 -4.14 23.46 18.80
N SER A 425 -4.61 23.29 17.56
CA SER A 425 -4.71 21.98 16.90
C SER A 425 -3.94 21.99 15.59
N ILE A 426 -3.97 20.87 14.85
CA ILE A 426 -3.46 20.82 13.47
C ILE A 426 -4.20 21.82 12.55
N SER A 427 -5.43 22.20 12.89
CA SER A 427 -6.22 23.20 12.17
C SER A 427 -5.81 24.65 12.48
N GLY A 428 -4.93 24.88 13.46
CA GLY A 428 -4.45 26.20 13.87
C GLY A 428 -5.01 26.66 15.23
N GLU A 429 -4.98 27.98 15.47
CA GLU A 429 -5.34 28.62 16.75
C GLU A 429 -6.86 28.71 17.02
N PHE A 430 -7.72 28.53 16.02
CA PHE A 430 -9.18 28.52 16.18
C PHE A 430 -9.85 27.74 15.05
N SER A 431 -10.65 26.73 15.39
CA SER A 431 -11.50 25.97 14.45
C SER A 431 -12.96 26.12 14.89
N GLU A 432 -13.90 26.29 13.94
CA GLU A 432 -15.34 26.19 14.24
C GLU A 432 -15.84 24.73 14.23
N GLU A 433 -14.99 23.78 13.83
CA GLU A 433 -15.36 22.36 13.88
C GLU A 433 -15.31 21.84 15.32
N PRO A 434 -16.26 20.99 15.73
CA PRO A 434 -16.26 20.33 17.04
C PRO A 434 -15.05 19.40 17.17
N ILE A 435 -14.38 19.45 18.32
CA ILE A 435 -13.20 18.63 18.61
C ILE A 435 -13.61 17.45 19.48
N PHE A 436 -13.49 16.23 18.93
CA PHE A 436 -13.79 14.98 19.62
C PHE A 436 -12.49 14.29 20.06
N GLU A 437 -12.07 14.52 21.31
CA GLU A 437 -10.80 13.95 21.82
C GLU A 437 -10.89 12.44 22.12
N TYR A 438 -12.09 11.93 22.46
CA TYR A 438 -12.29 10.58 22.98
C TYR A 438 -13.21 9.74 22.09
N VAL A 439 -12.83 9.55 20.84
CA VAL A 439 -13.58 8.79 19.82
C VAL A 439 -13.40 7.28 19.91
N SER A 440 -14.42 6.50 19.54
CA SER A 440 -14.27 5.05 19.38
C SER A 440 -13.45 4.72 18.12
N LYS A 441 -12.42 3.89 18.30
CA LYS A 441 -11.69 3.23 17.20
C LYS A 441 -12.05 1.75 17.07
N GLU A 442 -12.98 1.29 17.91
CA GLU A 442 -13.34 -0.13 18.09
C GLU A 442 -14.58 -0.50 17.28
N TYR A 443 -15.47 0.47 17.04
CA TYR A 443 -16.71 0.27 16.29
C TYR A 443 -17.15 1.57 15.61
N ILE A 444 -17.99 1.42 14.61
CA ILE A 444 -18.66 2.50 13.88
C ILE A 444 -20.15 2.37 14.13
N LEU A 445 -20.85 3.49 14.29
CA LEU A 445 -22.28 3.51 14.57
C LEU A 445 -23.05 4.20 13.44
N TYR A 446 -24.14 3.58 13.00
CA TYR A 446 -25.05 4.11 12.00
C TYR A 446 -26.46 4.25 12.57
N SER A 447 -27.14 5.31 12.18
CA SER A 447 -28.58 5.51 12.40
C SER A 447 -29.26 5.53 11.04
N GLY A 448 -29.90 4.42 10.67
CA GLY A 448 -30.30 4.18 9.28
C GLY A 448 -29.06 4.10 8.38
N GLU A 449 -29.04 4.85 7.28
CA GLU A 449 -27.90 4.87 6.34
C GLU A 449 -26.79 5.86 6.71
N ARG A 450 -26.98 6.68 7.75
CA ARG A 450 -26.03 7.74 8.12
C ARG A 450 -25.12 7.29 9.25
N GLN A 451 -23.81 7.36 9.02
CA GLN A 451 -22.81 7.23 10.08
C GLN A 451 -22.97 8.40 11.06
N ILE A 452 -23.02 8.10 12.36
CA ILE A 452 -23.06 9.11 13.42
C ILE A 452 -21.74 9.07 14.21
N GLN A 453 -21.24 10.26 14.54
CA GLN A 453 -20.06 10.43 15.39
C GLN A 453 -20.32 9.84 16.77
N THR A 454 -19.43 8.95 17.24
CA THR A 454 -19.49 8.41 18.60
C THR A 454 -18.34 8.95 19.44
N ALA A 455 -18.56 9.09 20.75
CA ALA A 455 -17.51 9.49 21.68
C ALA A 455 -17.72 8.88 23.07
N TYR A 456 -16.62 8.67 23.78
CA TYR A 456 -16.58 8.23 25.18
C TYR A 456 -16.70 9.40 26.17
N LYS A 457 -16.45 10.64 25.72
CA LYS A 457 -16.60 11.87 26.49
C LYS A 457 -17.16 12.98 25.60
N HIS A 458 -17.78 13.98 26.22
CA HIS A 458 -18.28 15.15 25.50
C HIS A 458 -17.17 15.91 24.75
N PRO A 459 -17.44 16.43 23.54
CA PRO A 459 -16.47 17.17 22.74
C PRO A 459 -16.32 18.62 23.23
N ILE A 460 -15.33 19.30 22.65
CA ILE A 460 -15.20 20.76 22.74
C ILE A 460 -15.88 21.35 21.51
N ILE A 461 -16.77 22.31 21.72
CA ILE A 461 -17.41 23.06 20.63
C ILE A 461 -16.82 24.45 20.54
N SER A 462 -16.73 24.96 19.32
CA SER A 462 -16.20 26.30 19.05
C SER A 462 -17.03 26.97 17.95
N PHE A 463 -17.27 28.28 18.06
CA PHE A 463 -18.06 29.03 17.08
C PHE A 463 -17.73 30.52 17.10
N LYS A 464 -17.97 31.20 15.99
CA LYS A 464 -17.86 32.67 15.91
C LYS A 464 -19.20 33.33 16.19
N VAL A 465 -19.16 34.46 16.88
CA VAL A 465 -20.34 35.28 17.20
C VAL A 465 -19.95 36.76 17.23
N ALA A 466 -20.88 37.63 16.82
CA ALA A 466 -20.66 39.07 16.91
C ALA A 466 -20.49 39.49 18.37
N LYS A 467 -19.50 40.35 18.67
CA LYS A 467 -19.18 40.76 20.05
C LYS A 467 -20.40 41.32 20.80
N LYS A 468 -21.28 42.03 20.09
CA LYS A 468 -22.53 42.61 20.63
C LYS A 468 -23.61 41.56 20.91
N ALA A 469 -23.60 40.43 20.21
CA ALA A 469 -24.59 39.37 20.33
C ALA A 469 -24.24 38.32 21.40
N LEU A 470 -22.95 38.19 21.75
CA LEU A 470 -22.41 37.19 22.68
C LEU A 470 -23.20 37.06 24.00
N ALA A 471 -23.59 38.18 24.60
CA ALA A 471 -24.32 38.18 25.87
C ALA A 471 -25.74 37.56 25.75
N GLY A 472 -26.34 37.60 24.56
CA GLY A 472 -27.66 37.03 24.27
C GLY A 472 -27.63 35.67 23.57
N THR A 473 -26.44 35.14 23.24
CA THR A 473 -26.31 33.86 22.53
C THR A 473 -26.50 32.69 23.49
N LEU A 474 -27.34 31.73 23.09
CA LEU A 474 -27.66 30.53 23.85
C LEU A 474 -27.19 29.26 23.13
N ILE A 475 -26.78 28.27 23.91
CA ILE A 475 -26.43 26.93 23.44
C ILE A 475 -27.51 25.98 23.91
N TRP A 476 -28.11 25.29 22.97
CA TRP A 476 -29.10 24.25 23.20
C TRP A 476 -28.44 22.90 23.06
N CYS A 477 -28.52 22.10 24.12
CA CYS A 477 -28.11 20.71 24.12
C CYS A 477 -29.33 19.86 24.39
N ASN A 478 -29.87 19.24 23.35
CA ASN A 478 -31.18 18.58 23.40
C ASN A 478 -32.25 19.54 23.97
N ASN A 479 -32.80 19.23 25.15
CA ASN A 479 -33.81 20.04 25.82
C ASN A 479 -33.24 21.06 26.84
N ASN A 480 -31.93 21.02 27.09
CA ASN A 480 -31.26 21.92 28.03
C ASN A 480 -30.70 23.15 27.32
N ARG A 481 -30.70 24.30 28.01
CA ARG A 481 -30.18 25.57 27.47
C ARG A 481 -29.18 26.20 28.41
N PHE A 482 -28.11 26.75 27.84
CA PHE A 482 -27.01 27.40 28.58
C PHE A 482 -26.59 28.69 27.87
N CYS A 483 -26.08 29.68 28.60
CA CYS A 483 -25.54 30.90 27.99
C CYS A 483 -24.20 30.60 27.30
N ALA A 484 -23.92 31.21 26.14
CA ALA A 484 -22.62 31.06 25.48
C ALA A 484 -21.46 31.69 26.29
N LYS A 485 -21.76 32.71 27.09
CA LYS A 485 -20.81 33.36 28.01
C LYS A 485 -21.04 32.84 29.42
N MET A 486 -20.18 31.92 29.85
CA MET A 486 -20.19 31.33 31.20
C MET A 486 -18.80 31.52 31.83
N GLU A 487 -18.76 32.16 33.00
CA GLU A 487 -17.50 32.35 33.72
C GLU A 487 -16.83 31.01 34.03
N ASN A 488 -15.51 30.93 33.81
CA ASN A 488 -14.68 29.74 34.02
C ASN A 488 -15.05 28.50 33.18
N VAL A 489 -15.98 28.61 32.23
CA VAL A 489 -16.43 27.52 31.36
C VAL A 489 -16.21 27.86 29.89
N SER A 490 -16.57 29.07 29.46
CA SER A 490 -16.38 29.53 28.08
C SER A 490 -15.08 30.30 27.91
N SER A 491 -14.27 29.94 26.92
CA SER A 491 -13.10 30.69 26.46
C SER A 491 -13.50 31.61 25.30
N ILE A 492 -13.22 32.90 25.41
CA ILE A 492 -13.53 33.91 24.38
C ILE A 492 -12.24 34.35 23.70
N TYR A 493 -12.22 34.36 22.36
CA TYR A 493 -11.10 34.71 21.52
C TYR A 493 -11.40 35.99 20.74
N GLU A 494 -10.48 36.94 20.75
CA GLU A 494 -10.52 38.08 19.86
C GLU A 494 -9.64 37.80 18.63
N PHE A 495 -10.08 38.25 17.45
CA PHE A 495 -9.35 38.10 16.21
C PHE A 495 -8.72 39.44 15.80
N ASP A 496 -7.42 39.45 15.50
CA ASP A 496 -6.72 40.68 15.08
C ASP A 496 -7.19 41.22 13.72
N TYR A 497 -7.73 40.34 12.87
CA TYR A 497 -8.23 40.65 11.52
C TYR A 497 -9.74 40.85 11.45
N ASP A 498 -10.48 40.52 12.52
CA ASP A 498 -11.95 40.60 12.57
C ASP A 498 -12.38 41.22 13.90
N LEU A 499 -12.48 42.56 13.89
CA LEU A 499 -12.77 43.37 15.08
C LEU A 499 -14.24 43.26 15.53
N GLU A 500 -15.15 42.82 14.64
CA GLU A 500 -16.58 42.76 14.91
C GLU A 500 -17.02 41.45 15.56
N ASN A 501 -16.30 40.35 15.27
CA ASN A 501 -16.60 39.03 15.80
C ASN A 501 -15.61 38.59 16.87
N CYS A 502 -16.04 37.63 17.68
CA CYS A 502 -15.20 36.90 18.62
C CYS A 502 -15.45 35.40 18.46
N GLY A 503 -14.44 34.60 18.73
CA GLY A 503 -14.58 33.16 18.87
C GLY A 503 -15.03 32.80 20.28
N VAL A 504 -15.84 31.77 20.42
CA VAL A 504 -16.21 31.17 21.71
C VAL A 504 -15.90 29.69 21.63
N SER A 505 -15.25 29.14 22.65
CA SER A 505 -15.00 27.69 22.79
C SER A 505 -15.42 27.20 24.17
N ILE A 506 -16.09 26.04 24.20
CA ILE A 506 -16.68 25.46 25.41
C ILE A 506 -16.42 23.96 25.40
N ALA A 507 -15.77 23.47 26.46
CA ALA A 507 -15.72 22.03 26.73
C ALA A 507 -17.07 21.59 27.29
N LEU A 508 -17.83 20.80 26.53
CA LEU A 508 -19.18 20.41 26.92
C LEU A 508 -19.20 19.52 28.17
N SER A 509 -18.10 18.85 28.49
CA SER A 509 -17.91 18.08 29.74
C SER A 509 -18.01 18.93 31.00
N ASN A 510 -17.82 20.26 30.91
CA ASN A 510 -17.97 21.18 32.04
C ASN A 510 -19.43 21.65 32.22
N VAL A 511 -20.32 21.30 31.28
CA VAL A 511 -21.71 21.79 31.22
C VAL A 511 -22.70 20.64 31.29
N LEU A 512 -22.33 19.48 30.76
CA LEU A 512 -23.19 18.31 30.61
C LEU A 512 -22.70 17.14 31.46
N ASP A 513 -23.63 16.39 32.01
CA ASP A 513 -23.35 15.12 32.68
C ASP A 513 -22.99 14.04 31.65
N ASN A 514 -22.02 13.17 31.98
CA ASN A 514 -21.61 12.04 31.13
C ASN A 514 -22.66 10.91 31.14
N LYS A 515 -23.82 11.16 30.52
CA LYS A 515 -24.89 10.19 30.35
C LYS A 515 -24.94 9.68 28.91
N ASP A 516 -24.98 8.37 28.72
CA ASP A 516 -25.08 7.77 27.39
C ASP A 516 -26.37 8.22 26.68
N GLY A 517 -26.28 8.49 25.38
CA GLY A 517 -27.42 8.95 24.58
C GLY A 517 -27.03 9.79 23.37
N LEU A 518 -28.04 10.25 22.63
CA LEU A 518 -27.87 11.14 21.48
C LEU A 518 -27.81 12.60 21.93
N TYR A 519 -26.81 13.33 21.46
CA TYR A 519 -26.62 14.75 21.75
C TYR A 519 -26.68 15.56 20.46
N GLN A 520 -27.56 16.56 20.43
CA GLN A 520 -27.68 17.56 19.38
C GLN A 520 -27.40 18.95 19.96
N ILE A 521 -26.35 19.60 19.44
CA ILE A 521 -25.87 20.88 19.94
C ILE A 521 -26.19 21.98 18.94
N TRP A 522 -27.02 22.93 19.36
CA TRP A 522 -27.44 24.07 18.56
C TRP A 522 -27.01 25.39 19.19
N ILE A 523 -26.70 26.37 18.35
CA ILE A 523 -26.48 27.77 18.75
C ILE A 523 -27.68 28.59 18.33
N ASP A 524 -28.14 29.44 19.24
CA ASP A 524 -29.20 30.41 19.05
C ASP A 524 -28.61 31.81 19.25
N GLU A 525 -28.29 32.50 18.15
CA GLU A 525 -27.76 33.86 18.16
C GLU A 525 -28.90 34.89 18.00
N PRO A 526 -28.93 35.98 18.79
CA PRO A 526 -29.93 37.04 18.64
C PRO A 526 -30.03 37.57 17.20
N GLY A 527 -31.23 37.50 16.63
CA GLY A 527 -31.51 37.99 15.27
C GLY A 527 -31.09 37.05 14.14
N LYS A 528 -30.59 35.84 14.43
CA LYS A 528 -30.30 34.79 13.45
C LYS A 528 -31.13 33.54 13.69
N HIS A 529 -31.21 32.68 12.67
CA HIS A 529 -31.80 31.35 12.84
C HIS A 529 -30.87 30.43 13.62
N ARG A 530 -31.46 29.55 14.43
CA ARG A 530 -30.75 28.53 15.19
C ARG A 530 -29.94 27.62 14.26
N ARG A 531 -28.65 27.43 14.57
CA ARG A 531 -27.69 26.64 13.77
C ARG A 531 -27.27 25.40 14.55
N LEU A 532 -27.34 24.22 13.94
CA LEU A 532 -26.76 22.99 14.51
C LEU A 532 -25.23 23.05 14.36
N ILE A 533 -24.49 22.91 15.46
CA ILE A 533 -23.02 22.76 15.42
C ILE A 533 -22.67 21.32 15.11
N CYS A 534 -23.19 20.41 15.92
CA CYS A 534 -22.79 19.00 15.87
C CYS A 534 -23.86 18.09 16.45
N GLN A 535 -23.82 16.84 16.00
CA GLN A 535 -24.63 15.74 16.51
C GLN A 535 -23.72 14.53 16.75
N TYR A 536 -23.82 13.92 17.91
CA TYR A 536 -23.00 12.76 18.29
C TYR A 536 -23.74 11.86 19.28
N VAL A 537 -23.34 10.58 19.37
CA VAL A 537 -23.80 9.65 20.40
C VAL A 537 -22.70 9.47 21.44
N LEU A 538 -23.03 9.74 22.70
CA LEU A 538 -22.15 9.45 23.82
C LEU A 538 -22.39 8.01 24.27
N ILE A 539 -21.33 7.19 24.31
CA ILE A 539 -21.38 5.82 24.83
C ILE A 539 -20.16 5.64 25.71
N THR A 540 -20.32 5.65 27.03
CA THR A 540 -19.18 5.73 27.97
C THR A 540 -18.45 4.40 28.14
N SER A 541 -19.18 3.27 28.20
CA SER A 541 -18.62 1.99 28.66
C SER A 541 -18.54 0.87 27.62
N LEU A 542 -19.22 0.98 26.47
CA LEU A 542 -19.19 -0.06 25.43
C LEU A 542 -17.80 -0.20 24.83
N ARG A 543 -17.27 -1.43 24.79
CA ARG A 543 -16.02 -1.78 24.11
C ARG A 543 -16.23 -3.01 23.24
N CYS A 544 -15.64 -3.00 22.05
CA CYS A 544 -15.71 -4.08 21.06
C CYS A 544 -14.29 -4.52 20.71
N ARG A 545 -13.89 -5.71 21.15
CA ARG A 545 -12.51 -6.19 21.04
C ARG A 545 -12.47 -7.49 20.25
N PRO A 546 -11.90 -7.47 19.04
CA PRO A 546 -11.55 -8.71 18.36
C PRO A 546 -10.53 -9.51 19.18
N GLU A 547 -10.65 -10.84 19.19
CA GLU A 547 -9.72 -11.76 19.88
C GLU A 547 -8.27 -11.53 19.45
N LYS A 548 -8.06 -11.22 18.17
CA LYS A 548 -6.75 -10.99 17.57
C LYS A 548 -6.71 -9.61 16.90
N PRO A 549 -5.55 -8.93 16.94
CA PRO A 549 -5.38 -7.66 16.25
C PRO A 549 -5.46 -7.81 14.72
N ARG A 550 -5.18 -9.02 14.20
CA ARG A 550 -5.31 -9.43 12.80
C ARG A 550 -5.66 -10.91 12.71
N PHE A 551 -6.53 -11.23 11.75
CA PHE A 551 -6.91 -12.61 11.44
C PHE A 551 -6.12 -13.06 10.21
N ILE A 552 -5.16 -13.96 10.40
CA ILE A 552 -4.28 -14.48 9.34
C ILE A 552 -4.55 -15.97 9.18
N PHE A 553 -4.91 -16.38 7.96
CA PHE A 553 -5.23 -17.77 7.63
C PHE A 553 -6.34 -18.38 8.50
N CYS A 554 -7.29 -17.55 8.95
CA CYS A 554 -8.39 -17.95 9.83
C CYS A 554 -9.70 -18.04 9.03
N ASP A 555 -10.57 -18.94 9.43
CA ASP A 555 -11.93 -19.07 8.90
C ASP A 555 -12.97 -18.34 9.74
N LYS A 556 -12.70 -18.17 11.04
CA LYS A 556 -13.57 -17.46 11.97
C LYS A 556 -12.85 -16.33 12.67
N ALA A 557 -13.61 -15.28 13.02
CA ALA A 557 -13.17 -14.21 13.88
C ALA A 557 -14.04 -14.13 15.13
N LEU A 558 -13.41 -14.06 16.29
CA LEU A 558 -14.11 -13.86 17.57
C LEU A 558 -14.08 -12.39 17.97
N VAL A 559 -15.22 -11.86 18.40
CA VAL A 559 -15.42 -10.49 18.88
C VAL A 559 -15.98 -10.53 20.30
N HIS A 560 -15.28 -9.88 21.22
CA HIS A 560 -15.69 -9.70 22.60
C HIS A 560 -16.36 -8.34 22.77
N ILE A 561 -17.58 -8.35 23.30
CA ILE A 561 -18.30 -7.13 23.67
C ILE A 561 -18.15 -6.93 25.18
N ILE A 562 -17.92 -5.70 25.62
CA ILE A 562 -17.78 -5.38 27.04
C ILE A 562 -18.65 -4.16 27.32
N GLY A 563 -19.41 -4.22 28.41
CA GLY A 563 -20.40 -3.22 28.78
C GLY A 563 -21.78 -3.85 28.93
N ASP A 564 -22.65 -3.19 29.67
CA ASP A 564 -24.04 -3.61 29.88
C ASP A 564 -24.94 -2.85 28.91
N TYR A 565 -25.06 -3.38 27.68
CA TYR A 565 -25.84 -2.77 26.60
C TYR A 565 -26.69 -3.84 25.92
N ASP A 566 -27.88 -3.45 25.49
CA ASP A 566 -28.76 -4.30 24.71
C ASP A 566 -28.27 -4.37 23.26
N ILE A 567 -27.57 -5.46 22.95
CA ILE A 567 -26.89 -5.67 21.67
C ILE A 567 -27.32 -7.03 21.09
N THR A 568 -27.82 -7.00 19.86
CA THR A 568 -28.25 -8.19 19.11
C THR A 568 -27.34 -8.41 17.90
N PRO A 569 -26.73 -9.60 17.70
CA PRO A 569 -25.89 -9.87 16.54
C PRO A 569 -26.74 -10.04 15.27
N LEU A 570 -26.29 -9.47 14.14
CA LEU A 570 -26.99 -9.55 12.85
C LEU A 570 -26.33 -10.53 11.87
N ASN A 571 -25.00 -10.62 11.85
CA ASN A 571 -24.24 -11.53 10.99
C ASN A 571 -23.24 -12.41 11.75
N CYS A 572 -23.36 -12.47 13.08
CA CYS A 572 -22.48 -13.26 13.94
C CYS A 572 -23.28 -14.27 14.76
N GLU A 573 -22.64 -15.37 15.15
CA GLU A 573 -23.20 -16.37 16.06
C GLU A 573 -22.69 -16.13 17.47
N ARG A 574 -23.58 -16.13 18.46
CA ARG A 574 -23.18 -16.04 19.88
C ARG A 574 -22.59 -17.38 20.33
N VAL A 575 -21.33 -17.36 20.78
CA VAL A 575 -20.59 -18.54 21.25
C VAL A 575 -20.70 -18.70 22.75
N SER A 576 -20.55 -17.59 23.49
CA SER A 576 -20.71 -17.53 24.94
C SER A 576 -21.19 -16.14 25.35
N ASP A 577 -21.28 -15.88 26.66
CA ASP A 577 -21.62 -14.55 27.15
C ASP A 577 -20.65 -13.50 26.62
N ASN A 578 -21.21 -12.52 25.91
CA ASN A 578 -20.50 -11.41 25.27
C ASN A 578 -19.41 -11.80 24.26
N VAL A 579 -19.41 -13.03 23.73
CA VAL A 579 -18.47 -13.47 22.70
C VAL A 579 -19.22 -13.96 21.46
N TYR A 580 -18.86 -13.39 20.31
CA TYR A 580 -19.51 -13.62 19.04
C TYR A 580 -18.51 -14.10 17.99
N SER A 581 -18.93 -15.03 17.14
CA SER A 581 -18.14 -15.60 16.06
C SER A 581 -18.68 -15.15 14.71
N LEU A 582 -17.81 -14.61 13.87
CA LEU A 582 -18.09 -14.28 12.47
C LEU A 582 -17.39 -15.30 11.55
N ASP A 583 -18.10 -15.78 10.53
CA ASP A 583 -17.51 -16.59 9.45
C ASP A 583 -16.88 -15.71 8.37
N LEU A 584 -15.55 -15.73 8.30
CA LEU A 584 -14.76 -14.96 7.33
C LEU A 584 -14.79 -15.58 5.93
N THR A 585 -15.17 -16.86 5.79
CA THR A 585 -15.18 -17.53 4.49
C THR A 585 -16.29 -17.05 3.56
N SER A 586 -17.31 -16.40 4.12
CA SER A 586 -18.39 -15.72 3.39
C SER A 586 -17.93 -14.42 2.70
N GLY A 587 -16.72 -13.94 3.02
CA GLY A 587 -16.18 -12.66 2.53
C GLY A 587 -16.54 -11.45 3.40
N THR A 588 -17.29 -11.63 4.50
CA THR A 588 -17.59 -10.55 5.44
C THR A 588 -16.40 -10.25 6.36
N GLU A 589 -15.94 -9.00 6.37
CA GLU A 589 -14.80 -8.53 7.17
C GLU A 589 -15.25 -7.59 8.32
N GLU A 590 -16.55 -7.57 8.61
CA GLU A 590 -17.15 -6.70 9.62
C GLU A 590 -18.19 -7.47 10.43
N ALA A 591 -18.13 -7.37 11.75
CA ALA A 591 -19.14 -7.93 12.64
C ALA A 591 -20.20 -6.87 12.92
N ILE A 592 -21.45 -7.18 12.61
CA ILE A 592 -22.58 -6.24 12.62
C ILE A 592 -23.53 -6.63 13.75
N PHE A 593 -23.92 -5.62 14.51
CA PHE A 593 -24.84 -5.74 15.63
C PHE A 593 -25.88 -4.62 15.57
N GLU A 594 -27.06 -4.88 16.15
CA GLU A 594 -28.05 -3.86 16.48
C GLU A 594 -27.86 -3.46 17.95
N LEU A 595 -27.74 -2.16 18.22
CA LEU A 595 -27.60 -1.58 19.56
C LEU A 595 -28.86 -0.75 19.86
N LEU A 596 -29.61 -1.12 20.90
CA LEU A 596 -30.71 -0.31 21.41
C LEU A 596 -30.19 0.64 22.49
N LEU A 597 -30.25 1.95 22.22
CA LEU A 597 -29.83 2.99 23.16
C LEU A 597 -30.92 4.06 23.30
N GLU A 598 -31.42 4.24 24.52
CA GLU A 598 -32.51 5.20 24.85
C GLU A 598 -33.74 5.13 23.92
N GLY A 599 -34.11 3.92 23.47
CA GLY A 599 -35.27 3.71 22.59
C GLY A 599 -34.99 3.90 21.09
N VAL A 600 -33.73 4.14 20.71
CA VAL A 600 -33.29 4.26 19.31
C VAL A 600 -32.40 3.07 18.96
N ASN A 601 -32.69 2.41 17.83
CA ASN A 601 -31.85 1.34 17.30
C ASN A 601 -30.75 1.92 16.40
N TYR A 602 -29.53 1.48 16.66
CA TYR A 602 -28.35 1.81 15.89
C TYR A 602 -27.71 0.56 15.31
N THR A 603 -27.17 0.65 14.11
CA THR A 603 -26.32 -0.40 13.55
C THR A 603 -24.88 -0.17 14.00
N LEU A 604 -24.37 -1.09 14.80
CA LEU A 604 -23.00 -1.09 15.29
C LEU A 604 -22.16 -2.04 14.43
N ILE A 605 -21.09 -1.52 13.84
CA ILE A 605 -20.18 -2.25 12.97
C ILE A 605 -18.80 -2.31 13.63
N VAL A 606 -18.31 -3.52 13.89
CA VAL A 606 -16.95 -3.78 14.38
C VAL A 606 -16.07 -4.20 13.19
N PRO A 607 -15.18 -3.32 12.70
CA PRO A 607 -14.33 -3.64 11.56
C PRO A 607 -13.22 -4.63 11.96
N LEU A 608 -13.01 -5.67 11.14
CA LEU A 608 -12.00 -6.69 11.40
C LEU A 608 -10.82 -6.56 10.44
N LYS A 609 -9.62 -6.76 10.97
CA LYS A 609 -8.38 -6.74 10.18
C LYS A 609 -8.07 -8.13 9.66
N VAL A 610 -8.59 -8.47 8.49
CA VAL A 610 -8.45 -9.80 7.89
C VAL A 610 -7.34 -9.78 6.82
N PHE A 611 -6.45 -10.76 6.87
CA PHE A 611 -5.46 -11.00 5.83
C PHE A 611 -6.06 -11.82 4.70
N LYS A 612 -5.81 -11.40 3.45
CA LYS A 612 -6.23 -12.13 2.26
C LYS A 612 -5.14 -12.10 1.20
N TYR A 613 -5.13 -13.12 0.36
CA TYR A 613 -4.20 -13.24 -0.76
C TYR A 613 -4.91 -13.85 -1.97
N GLY A 614 -4.37 -13.70 -3.17
CA GLY A 614 -4.94 -14.34 -4.34
C GLY A 614 -4.19 -14.05 -5.61
N PHE A 615 -4.45 -14.86 -6.63
CA PHE A 615 -4.08 -14.57 -8.01
C PHE A 615 -5.28 -13.94 -8.71
N SER A 616 -5.06 -12.99 -9.62
CA SER A 616 -6.14 -12.30 -10.35
C SER A 616 -7.28 -11.73 -9.46
N LYS A 617 -6.94 -11.23 -8.26
CA LYS A 617 -7.87 -10.74 -7.20
C LYS A 617 -8.94 -11.74 -6.72
N GLN A 618 -8.75 -13.04 -6.94
CA GLN A 618 -9.58 -14.07 -6.30
C GLN A 618 -9.13 -14.25 -4.84
N TRP A 619 -9.76 -13.50 -3.92
CA TRP A 619 -9.35 -13.49 -2.52
C TRP A 619 -9.57 -14.83 -1.84
N LYS A 620 -8.50 -15.33 -1.24
CA LYS A 620 -8.46 -16.48 -0.34
C LYS A 620 -8.10 -16.01 1.06
N TYR A 621 -8.80 -16.59 2.04
CA TYR A 621 -8.65 -16.28 3.47
C TYR A 621 -7.89 -17.38 4.22
N ARG A 622 -7.89 -18.61 3.68
CA ARG A 622 -7.23 -19.78 4.24
C ARG A 622 -5.94 -20.07 3.50
N ARG A 623 -4.94 -20.57 4.23
CA ARG A 623 -3.73 -21.12 3.60
C ARG A 623 -4.01 -22.52 3.11
N GLU A 624 -3.74 -22.78 1.83
CA GLU A 624 -3.73 -24.15 1.30
C GLU A 624 -2.47 -24.89 1.78
N ASN A 625 -2.56 -26.22 1.94
CA ASN A 625 -1.42 -27.05 2.36
C ASN A 625 -0.24 -26.95 1.36
N TYR A 626 -0.57 -26.87 0.07
CA TYR A 626 0.36 -26.58 -1.00
C TYR A 626 -0.37 -25.92 -2.17
N LEU A 627 0.39 -25.22 -3.01
CA LEU A 627 -0.05 -24.71 -4.31
C LEU A 627 0.60 -25.55 -5.42
N TRP A 628 -0.16 -26.04 -6.39
CA TRP A 628 0.43 -26.79 -7.50
C TRP A 628 1.11 -25.84 -8.48
N PHE A 629 2.32 -26.16 -8.95
CA PHE A 629 3.12 -25.21 -9.75
C PHE A 629 2.47 -24.72 -11.06
N GLN A 630 1.51 -25.48 -11.61
CA GLN A 630 0.75 -25.06 -12.81
C GLN A 630 -0.35 -24.04 -12.51
N GLU A 631 -0.74 -23.88 -11.24
CA GLU A 631 -1.78 -22.97 -10.78
C GLU A 631 -1.23 -21.60 -10.39
N ILE A 632 0.09 -21.46 -10.38
CA ILE A 632 0.75 -20.17 -10.15
C ILE A 632 0.56 -19.28 -11.37
N GLU A 633 0.00 -18.11 -11.10
CA GLU A 633 -0.02 -16.98 -12.01
C GLU A 633 1.13 -16.01 -11.72
N ASN A 634 1.34 -15.06 -12.61
CA ASN A 634 2.43 -14.08 -12.51
C ASN A 634 2.11 -12.96 -11.53
N ASP A 635 0.83 -12.64 -11.33
CA ASP A 635 0.40 -11.53 -10.46
C ASP A 635 -0.17 -12.05 -9.15
N LEU A 636 0.55 -11.81 -8.06
CA LEU A 636 0.12 -12.13 -6.71
C LEU A 636 -0.39 -10.87 -6.00
N PHE A 637 -1.62 -10.94 -5.49
CA PHE A 637 -2.21 -9.90 -4.67
C PHE A 637 -2.20 -10.32 -3.20
N VAL A 638 -1.82 -9.39 -2.33
CA VAL A 638 -1.83 -9.58 -0.88
C VAL A 638 -2.45 -8.34 -0.23
N PHE A 639 -3.42 -8.56 0.64
CA PHE A 639 -3.92 -7.55 1.54
C PHE A 639 -3.49 -7.87 2.98
N MET A 640 -2.62 -7.02 3.51
CA MET A 640 -2.12 -7.06 4.87
C MET A 640 -2.54 -5.77 5.60
N PRO A 641 -3.61 -5.81 6.43
CA PRO A 641 -4.15 -4.63 7.10
C PRO A 641 -3.10 -3.85 7.91
N GLY A 642 -2.93 -2.55 7.61
CA GLY A 642 -1.99 -1.67 8.30
C GLY A 642 -0.53 -1.78 7.86
N ALA A 643 -0.18 -2.71 6.96
CA ALA A 643 1.15 -2.71 6.37
C ALA A 643 1.35 -1.51 5.44
N THR A 644 2.51 -0.86 5.55
CA THR A 644 2.87 0.28 4.68
C THR A 644 3.76 -0.14 3.53
N ARG A 645 4.52 -1.23 3.69
CA ARG A 645 5.39 -1.84 2.68
C ARG A 645 5.36 -3.36 2.80
N ALA A 646 5.53 -4.05 1.68
CA ALA A 646 5.60 -5.51 1.64
C ALA A 646 6.52 -6.00 0.52
N PHE A 647 7.14 -7.15 0.74
CA PHE A 647 8.10 -7.83 -0.13
C PHE A 647 7.76 -9.31 -0.18
N VAL A 648 7.91 -9.93 -1.34
CA VAL A 648 7.87 -11.39 -1.46
C VAL A 648 9.24 -11.93 -1.84
N TYR A 649 9.61 -13.09 -1.31
CA TYR A 649 10.92 -13.72 -1.59
C TYR A 649 10.81 -15.24 -1.64
N LEU A 650 11.77 -15.86 -2.33
CA LEU A 650 11.83 -17.31 -2.55
C LEU A 650 12.99 -17.93 -1.75
N GLY A 651 12.68 -18.70 -0.71
CA GLY A 651 13.70 -19.30 0.15
C GLY A 651 14.50 -18.29 0.98
N ASN A 652 15.57 -17.71 0.41
CA ASN A 652 16.47 -16.75 1.06
C ASN A 652 16.05 -15.29 0.76
N GLU A 653 16.30 -14.37 1.71
CA GLU A 653 15.86 -12.96 1.63
C GLU A 653 16.62 -12.09 0.60
N GLU A 654 17.70 -12.59 0.00
CA GLU A 654 18.55 -11.80 -0.91
C GLU A 654 17.82 -11.42 -2.21
N GLU A 655 16.90 -12.27 -2.68
CA GLU A 655 16.08 -12.02 -3.86
C GLU A 655 14.63 -11.72 -3.43
N CYS A 656 14.32 -10.43 -3.24
CA CYS A 656 12.99 -9.98 -2.88
C CYS A 656 12.38 -9.07 -3.95
N ILE A 657 11.06 -9.20 -4.14
CA ILE A 657 10.25 -8.38 -5.02
C ILE A 657 9.41 -7.46 -4.14
N GLU A 658 9.58 -6.15 -4.28
CA GLU A 658 8.75 -5.17 -3.58
C GLU A 658 7.36 -5.11 -4.21
N GLY A 659 6.33 -5.05 -3.36
CA GLY A 659 4.95 -4.98 -3.80
C GLY A 659 4.56 -3.56 -4.19
N GLU A 660 3.93 -3.42 -5.36
CA GLU A 660 3.27 -2.19 -5.78
C GLU A 660 2.02 -1.97 -4.92
N LYS A 661 2.01 -0.88 -4.14
CA LYS A 661 0.89 -0.54 -3.27
C LYS A 661 -0.30 -0.08 -4.11
N GLN A 662 -1.41 -0.81 -4.02
CA GLN A 662 -2.66 -0.50 -4.74
C GLN A 662 -3.60 0.35 -3.87
N SER A 663 -3.71 0.00 -2.59
CA SER A 663 -4.55 0.69 -1.61
C SER A 663 -3.94 0.50 -0.21
N ASN A 664 -4.59 0.98 0.85
CA ASN A 664 -4.04 0.83 2.21
C ASN A 664 -4.01 -0.65 2.63
N GLY A 665 -2.80 -1.20 2.72
CA GLY A 665 -2.57 -2.60 3.06
C GLY A 665 -2.64 -3.55 1.86
N GLU A 666 -3.03 -3.11 0.66
CA GLU A 666 -3.11 -3.94 -0.54
C GLU A 666 -1.87 -3.77 -1.43
N PHE A 667 -1.25 -4.89 -1.80
CA PHE A 667 -0.03 -4.95 -2.58
C PHE A 667 -0.19 -5.93 -3.74
N ARG A 668 0.31 -5.53 -4.91
CA ARG A 668 0.48 -6.38 -6.09
C ARG A 668 1.95 -6.71 -6.25
N PHE A 669 2.27 -7.98 -6.49
CA PHE A 669 3.61 -8.46 -6.78
C PHE A 669 3.61 -9.12 -8.15
N ASP A 670 4.46 -8.62 -9.05
CA ASP A 670 4.82 -9.34 -10.26
C ASP A 670 5.87 -10.39 -9.90
N ILE A 671 5.43 -11.64 -9.77
CA ILE A 671 6.27 -12.78 -9.40
C ILE A 671 6.72 -13.60 -10.62
N THR A 672 6.66 -13.06 -11.84
CA THR A 672 7.02 -13.76 -13.10
C THR A 672 8.39 -14.45 -12.99
N ASP A 673 9.39 -13.77 -12.42
CA ASP A 673 10.73 -14.33 -12.22
C ASP A 673 10.73 -15.53 -11.25
N PHE A 674 9.92 -15.48 -10.20
CA PHE A 674 9.76 -16.61 -9.28
C PHE A 674 9.06 -17.77 -9.97
N VAL A 675 8.01 -17.52 -10.76
CA VAL A 675 7.33 -18.56 -11.55
C VAL A 675 8.32 -19.27 -12.46
N ASN A 676 9.15 -18.52 -13.18
CA ASN A 676 10.18 -19.07 -14.07
C ASN A 676 11.23 -19.88 -13.30
N LYS A 677 11.75 -19.35 -12.19
CA LYS A 677 12.71 -20.05 -11.33
C LYS A 677 12.14 -21.36 -10.77
N ILE A 678 10.89 -21.35 -10.31
CA ILE A 678 10.21 -22.57 -9.84
C ILE A 678 10.09 -23.59 -10.97
N ARG A 679 9.66 -23.14 -12.16
CA ARG A 679 9.52 -24.01 -13.35
C ARG A 679 10.84 -24.57 -13.86
N GLN A 680 11.96 -23.89 -13.67
CA GLN A 680 13.29 -24.35 -14.09
C GLN A 680 14.04 -25.15 -13.00
N SER A 681 13.72 -24.93 -11.71
CA SER A 681 14.41 -25.55 -10.59
C SER A 681 14.33 -27.08 -10.56
N SER A 682 15.38 -27.77 -10.13
CA SER A 682 15.35 -29.23 -9.91
C SER A 682 14.65 -29.62 -8.60
N SER A 683 14.40 -28.66 -7.70
CA SER A 683 13.77 -28.88 -6.39
C SER A 683 12.32 -29.36 -6.52
N ALA A 684 11.91 -30.26 -5.61
CA ALA A 684 10.55 -30.79 -5.57
C ALA A 684 9.50 -29.77 -5.09
N PHE A 685 9.92 -28.79 -4.29
CA PHE A 685 9.09 -27.70 -3.80
C PHE A 685 9.87 -26.37 -3.72
N ALA A 686 9.15 -25.26 -3.64
CA ALA A 686 9.67 -23.94 -3.37
C ALA A 686 8.76 -23.22 -2.37
N ASN A 687 9.31 -22.34 -1.53
CA ASN A 687 8.52 -21.57 -0.58
C ASN A 687 8.52 -20.10 -0.99
N ILE A 688 7.33 -19.53 -1.12
CA ILE A 688 7.14 -18.10 -1.29
C ILE A 688 6.78 -17.52 0.08
N ASN A 689 7.55 -16.53 0.52
CA ASN A 689 7.39 -15.89 1.81
C ASN A 689 7.05 -14.41 1.63
N LEU A 690 6.31 -13.85 2.58
CA LEU A 690 5.96 -12.45 2.66
C LEU A 690 6.72 -11.78 3.80
N LYS A 691 7.37 -10.67 3.52
CA LYS A 691 7.99 -9.77 4.50
C LYS A 691 7.26 -8.44 4.43
N TYR A 692 6.75 -7.94 5.55
CA TYR A 692 5.97 -6.70 5.58
C TYR A 692 6.35 -5.79 6.74
N PHE A 693 6.17 -4.49 6.55
CA PHE A 693 6.43 -3.48 7.56
C PHE A 693 5.11 -2.93 8.11
N ASP A 694 4.89 -3.16 9.40
CA ASP A 694 3.79 -2.63 10.19
C ASP A 694 4.33 -2.27 11.57
N ASN A 695 4.79 -1.01 11.70
CA ASN A 695 5.62 -0.46 12.77
C ASN A 695 6.99 -1.14 12.95
N LYS A 696 7.11 -2.42 12.59
CA LYS A 696 8.33 -3.23 12.53
C LYS A 696 8.24 -4.24 11.38
N TRP A 697 9.40 -4.76 10.96
CA TRP A 697 9.46 -5.85 9.99
C TRP A 697 8.93 -7.16 10.58
N ARG A 698 8.10 -7.84 9.81
CA ARG A 698 7.50 -9.14 10.15
C ARG A 698 7.56 -10.07 8.94
N TYR A 699 7.55 -11.37 9.22
CA TYR A 699 7.69 -12.43 8.23
C TYR A 699 6.51 -13.39 8.31
N LEU A 700 6.00 -13.81 7.16
CA LEU A 700 4.87 -14.71 7.04
C LEU A 700 5.12 -15.71 5.89
N PRO A 701 5.19 -17.01 6.17
CA PRO A 701 5.23 -18.03 5.13
C PRO A 701 3.91 -18.06 4.36
N LEU A 702 3.96 -17.74 3.07
CA LEU A 702 2.76 -17.53 2.25
C LEU A 702 2.34 -18.84 1.55
N PHE A 703 3.24 -19.43 0.77
CA PHE A 703 2.98 -20.64 -0.02
C PHE A 703 4.10 -21.67 0.09
N ARG A 704 3.70 -22.95 0.13
CA ARG A 704 4.54 -24.07 -0.29
C ARG A 704 4.10 -24.48 -1.69
N VAL A 705 4.93 -24.21 -2.68
CA VAL A 705 4.68 -24.55 -4.08
C VAL A 705 5.23 -25.93 -4.37
N LEU A 706 4.37 -26.84 -4.79
CA LEU A 706 4.74 -28.21 -5.11
C LEU A 706 4.90 -28.40 -6.63
N LYS A 707 6.08 -28.89 -7.04
CA LYS A 707 6.42 -29.13 -8.46
C LYS A 707 6.36 -30.60 -8.84
N ARG A 708 6.72 -31.47 -7.91
CA ARG A 708 6.72 -32.92 -8.08
C ARG A 708 5.85 -33.59 -7.04
N LEU A 709 5.37 -34.80 -7.33
CA LEU A 709 4.68 -35.59 -6.31
C LEU A 709 5.57 -35.76 -5.09
N TRP A 710 5.02 -35.42 -3.92
CA TRP A 710 5.70 -35.64 -2.66
C TRP A 710 5.20 -36.94 -2.06
N LEU A 711 6.04 -37.97 -2.07
CA LEU A 711 5.72 -39.30 -1.57
C LEU A 711 6.00 -39.34 -0.06
N HIS A 712 4.94 -39.44 0.74
CA HIS A 712 5.02 -39.66 2.18
C HIS A 712 5.33 -41.12 2.50
N LYS A 713 4.71 -42.04 1.76
CA LYS A 713 4.91 -43.49 1.91
C LYS A 713 4.99 -44.16 0.54
N PHE A 714 5.90 -45.12 0.38
CA PHE A 714 6.01 -45.94 -0.83
C PHE A 714 6.65 -47.29 -0.51
N GLU A 715 5.84 -48.34 -0.42
CA GLU A 715 6.27 -49.67 0.02
C GLU A 715 5.65 -50.78 -0.83
N MET A 716 6.42 -51.82 -1.11
CA MET A 716 5.96 -53.03 -1.81
C MET A 716 5.76 -54.15 -0.79
N VAL A 717 4.53 -54.61 -0.63
CA VAL A 717 4.12 -55.56 0.43
C VAL A 717 3.43 -56.78 -0.17
N TYR A 718 3.52 -57.91 0.52
CA TYR A 718 2.74 -59.10 0.21
C TYR A 718 1.61 -59.23 1.21
N LEU A 719 0.37 -59.04 0.76
CA LEU A 719 -0.83 -59.09 1.60
C LEU A 719 -1.88 -59.94 0.89
N ASN A 720 -2.70 -60.71 1.62
CA ASN A 720 -3.79 -61.53 1.06
C ASN A 720 -3.36 -62.31 -0.21
N ASN A 721 -2.21 -62.98 -0.14
CA ASN A 721 -1.60 -63.75 -1.23
C ASN A 721 -1.30 -62.98 -2.54
N MET A 722 -1.10 -61.67 -2.47
CA MET A 722 -0.85 -60.84 -3.65
C MET A 722 0.14 -59.71 -3.35
N VAL A 723 1.00 -59.41 -4.32
CA VAL A 723 1.90 -58.26 -4.26
C VAL A 723 1.08 -56.97 -4.40
N ARG A 724 1.28 -56.02 -3.49
CA ARG A 724 0.66 -54.70 -3.52
C ARG A 724 1.70 -53.61 -3.29
N ILE A 725 1.44 -52.43 -3.82
CA ILE A 725 2.20 -51.22 -3.51
C ILE A 725 1.31 -50.28 -2.71
N ILE A 726 1.78 -49.89 -1.53
CA ILE A 726 1.19 -48.82 -0.72
C ILE A 726 1.91 -47.53 -1.09
N SER A 727 1.17 -46.54 -1.59
CA SER A 727 1.71 -45.24 -1.95
C SER A 727 0.84 -44.12 -1.38
N GLU A 728 1.40 -43.27 -0.53
CA GLU A 728 0.75 -42.07 -0.03
C GLU A 728 1.50 -40.85 -0.53
N TYR A 729 0.81 -39.93 -1.22
CA TYR A 729 1.47 -38.77 -1.80
C TYR A 729 0.59 -37.51 -1.89
N GLU A 730 1.26 -36.36 -1.95
CA GLU A 730 0.68 -35.04 -2.23
C GLU A 730 0.99 -34.60 -3.67
N GLY A 731 0.03 -33.92 -4.31
CA GLY A 731 0.17 -33.32 -5.64
C GLY A 731 -0.98 -33.68 -6.60
N LYS A 732 -1.07 -32.95 -7.71
CA LYS A 732 -2.15 -33.13 -8.71
C LYS A 732 -1.77 -34.04 -9.88
N ALA A 733 -0.50 -34.46 -9.97
CA ALA A 733 -0.05 -35.40 -11.00
C ALA A 733 -0.45 -36.85 -10.69
N LYS A 734 -0.47 -37.70 -11.71
CA LYS A 734 -0.66 -39.15 -11.53
C LYS A 734 0.68 -39.83 -11.26
N LEU A 735 0.70 -40.79 -10.36
CA LEU A 735 1.85 -41.65 -10.13
C LEU A 735 1.74 -42.90 -10.97
N LYS A 736 2.76 -43.20 -11.76
CA LYS A 736 2.89 -44.40 -12.59
C LYS A 736 4.15 -45.13 -12.19
N VAL A 737 4.11 -46.45 -12.21
CA VAL A 737 5.29 -47.28 -12.00
C VAL A 737 5.56 -48.14 -13.22
N ARG A 738 6.85 -48.31 -13.53
CA ARG A 738 7.35 -49.28 -14.50
C ARG A 738 8.19 -50.29 -13.75
N ILE A 739 7.79 -51.55 -13.81
CA ILE A 739 8.41 -52.64 -13.06
C ILE A 739 9.00 -53.62 -14.06
N SER A 740 10.31 -53.85 -13.99
CA SER A 740 11.02 -54.86 -14.77
C SER A 740 11.64 -55.92 -13.88
N ASP A 741 11.72 -57.15 -14.38
CA ASP A 741 12.42 -58.24 -13.71
C ASP A 741 13.91 -57.88 -13.58
N PHE A 742 14.46 -57.98 -12.36
CA PHE A 742 15.82 -57.51 -12.12
C PHE A 742 16.87 -58.36 -12.86
N ALA A 743 16.61 -59.65 -13.05
CA ALA A 743 17.52 -60.60 -13.67
C ALA A 743 17.44 -60.54 -15.21
N THR A 744 16.25 -60.58 -15.78
CA THR A 744 16.06 -60.59 -17.25
C THR A 744 16.04 -59.20 -17.86
N LYS A 745 15.79 -58.15 -17.06
CA LYS A 745 15.55 -56.75 -17.48
C LYS A 745 14.27 -56.54 -18.29
N GLU A 746 13.44 -57.57 -18.47
CA GLU A 746 12.17 -57.46 -19.17
C GLU A 746 11.15 -56.67 -18.35
N ILE A 747 10.40 -55.79 -19.01
CA ILE A 747 9.31 -55.04 -18.37
C ILE A 747 8.17 -56.02 -18.10
N VAL A 748 7.83 -56.19 -16.82
CA VAL A 748 6.75 -57.07 -16.38
C VAL A 748 5.42 -56.31 -16.44
N ILE A 749 5.41 -55.07 -15.96
CA ILE A 749 4.20 -54.24 -15.97
C ILE A 749 4.50 -52.75 -15.90
N GLU A 750 3.59 -51.97 -16.50
CA GLU A 750 3.52 -50.53 -16.34
C GLU A 750 2.10 -50.13 -15.90
N LYS A 751 1.94 -49.47 -14.75
CA LYS A 751 0.62 -49.24 -14.14
C LYS A 751 0.56 -47.94 -13.34
N TYR A 752 -0.59 -47.27 -13.37
CA TYR A 752 -0.86 -46.13 -12.47
C TYR A 752 -1.17 -46.63 -11.05
N LEU A 753 -0.68 -45.89 -10.06
CA LEU A 753 -0.94 -46.13 -8.65
C LEU A 753 -2.06 -45.21 -8.15
N ASN A 754 -2.92 -45.77 -7.30
CA ASN A 754 -3.85 -44.99 -6.50
C ASN A 754 -3.14 -44.45 -5.25
N ASN A 755 -3.56 -43.27 -4.77
CA ASN A 755 -3.15 -42.78 -3.46
C ASN A 755 -3.80 -43.68 -2.38
N GLY A 756 -3.01 -44.57 -1.77
CA GLY A 756 -3.45 -45.72 -0.98
C GLY A 756 -2.80 -47.02 -1.46
N ILE A 757 -3.59 -48.07 -1.65
CA ILE A 757 -3.11 -49.42 -1.96
C ILE A 757 -3.44 -49.80 -3.41
N THR A 758 -2.44 -50.30 -4.16
CA THR A 758 -2.62 -50.79 -5.53
C THR A 758 -2.12 -52.23 -5.66
N ALA A 759 -2.93 -53.11 -6.27
CA ALA A 759 -2.61 -54.52 -6.43
C ALA A 759 -1.89 -54.85 -7.75
N PHE A 760 -0.98 -55.82 -7.69
CA PHE A 760 -0.13 -56.28 -8.78
C PHE A 760 -0.14 -57.83 -8.86
N PRO A 761 -1.20 -58.44 -9.42
CA PRO A 761 -1.27 -59.89 -9.60
C PRO A 761 -0.22 -60.45 -10.57
N GLU A 762 0.38 -59.60 -11.41
CA GLU A 762 1.38 -59.96 -12.41
C GLU A 762 2.79 -60.15 -11.82
N LEU A 763 2.96 -59.75 -10.55
CA LEU A 763 4.24 -59.85 -9.84
C LEU A 763 4.27 -61.10 -8.98
N ASP A 764 5.36 -61.84 -9.12
CA ASP A 764 5.69 -63.00 -8.31
C ASP A 764 6.36 -62.52 -7.02
N TYR A 765 5.80 -62.95 -5.89
CA TYR A 765 6.34 -62.65 -4.56
C TYR A 765 7.77 -63.16 -4.37
N ASN A 766 8.21 -64.13 -5.19
CA ASN A 766 9.52 -64.74 -5.09
C ASN A 766 10.65 -64.02 -5.85
N LYS A 767 10.32 -62.99 -6.64
CA LYS A 767 11.28 -62.34 -7.53
C LYS A 767 11.73 -60.97 -7.02
N LEU A 768 12.88 -60.54 -7.55
CA LEU A 768 13.38 -59.17 -7.42
C LEU A 768 13.09 -58.37 -8.69
N TYR A 769 12.74 -57.11 -8.48
CA TYR A 769 12.36 -56.19 -9.53
C TYR A 769 13.24 -54.93 -9.53
N GLN A 770 13.27 -54.26 -10.67
CA GLN A 770 13.66 -52.86 -10.79
C GLN A 770 12.38 -52.05 -11.00
N LEU A 771 12.13 -51.08 -10.11
CA LEU A 771 10.94 -50.25 -10.14
C LEU A 771 11.32 -48.80 -10.40
N GLU A 772 10.83 -48.25 -11.50
CA GLU A 772 10.91 -46.83 -11.80
C GLU A 772 9.60 -46.14 -11.40
N LYS A 773 9.71 -45.07 -10.61
CA LYS A 773 8.58 -44.20 -10.27
C LYS A 773 8.52 -43.08 -11.30
N ILE A 774 7.38 -42.91 -11.94
CA ILE A 774 7.15 -41.93 -13.01
C ILE A 774 6.00 -41.03 -12.59
N GLN A 775 6.26 -39.73 -12.49
CA GLN A 775 5.21 -38.73 -12.40
C GLN A 775 4.68 -38.45 -13.80
N VAL A 776 3.37 -38.52 -13.95
CA VAL A 776 2.68 -38.22 -15.21
C VAL A 776 1.79 -37.00 -15.01
N ILE A 777 2.10 -35.92 -15.73
CA ILE A 777 1.30 -34.71 -15.79
C ILE A 777 0.52 -34.75 -17.10
N LEU A 778 -0.80 -34.71 -17.02
CA LEU A 778 -1.66 -34.54 -18.19
C LEU A 778 -1.67 -33.07 -18.58
N ASP A 779 -1.69 -32.78 -19.87
CA ASP A 779 -2.04 -31.44 -20.32
C ASP A 779 -3.48 -31.08 -19.90
N PRO A 780 -3.85 -29.78 -19.87
CA PRO A 780 -5.18 -29.34 -19.44
C PRO A 780 -6.36 -29.92 -20.23
N PHE A 781 -6.10 -30.46 -21.42
CA PHE A 781 -7.09 -31.04 -22.32
C PHE A 781 -7.06 -32.58 -22.36
N GLY A 782 -6.08 -33.20 -21.68
CA GLY A 782 -5.86 -34.64 -21.61
C GLY A 782 -5.28 -35.28 -22.88
N PHE A 783 -4.73 -34.49 -23.83
CA PHE A 783 -4.26 -35.03 -25.12
C PHE A 783 -2.81 -35.54 -25.10
N SER A 784 -1.98 -34.98 -24.23
CA SER A 784 -0.57 -35.31 -24.09
C SER A 784 -0.19 -35.54 -22.63
N GLU A 785 0.78 -36.44 -22.45
CA GLU A 785 1.31 -36.80 -21.15
C GLU A 785 2.78 -36.40 -21.06
N GLN A 786 3.13 -35.59 -20.06
CA GLN A 786 4.52 -35.35 -19.70
C GLN A 786 4.92 -36.30 -18.57
N SER A 787 5.83 -37.22 -18.88
CA SER A 787 6.38 -38.18 -17.93
C SER A 787 7.72 -37.71 -17.39
N THR A 788 7.87 -37.67 -16.07
CA THR A 788 9.13 -37.32 -15.37
C THR A 788 9.49 -38.44 -14.39
N SER A 789 10.70 -38.98 -14.48
CA SER A 789 11.18 -39.98 -13.53
C SER A 789 11.40 -39.35 -12.14
N LEU A 790 10.81 -39.94 -11.11
CA LEU A 790 11.00 -39.61 -9.69
C LEU A 790 12.09 -40.45 -9.04
N GLY A 791 12.77 -41.29 -9.83
CA GLY A 791 13.85 -42.16 -9.38
C GLY A 791 13.51 -43.65 -9.49
N VAL A 792 14.58 -44.45 -9.51
CA VAL A 792 14.54 -45.90 -9.70
C VAL A 792 14.97 -46.60 -8.41
N ILE A 793 14.19 -47.59 -7.99
CA ILE A 793 14.53 -48.51 -6.90
C ILE A 793 15.03 -49.79 -7.56
N TYR A 794 16.29 -50.13 -7.29
CA TYR A 794 16.90 -51.37 -7.78
C TYR A 794 16.76 -52.48 -6.73
N LYS A 795 16.44 -53.71 -7.17
CA LYS A 795 16.25 -54.88 -6.31
C LYS A 795 15.17 -54.69 -5.25
N ILE A 796 13.99 -54.25 -5.67
CA ILE A 796 12.80 -54.23 -4.81
C ILE A 796 12.08 -55.57 -4.92
N GLY A 797 11.58 -56.08 -3.80
CA GLY A 797 10.79 -57.30 -3.75
C GLY A 797 9.99 -57.33 -2.47
N THR A 798 9.00 -58.22 -2.39
CA THR A 798 8.20 -58.36 -1.18
C THR A 798 8.94 -59.16 -0.12
N ILE A 799 8.77 -58.74 1.13
CA ILE A 799 9.24 -59.46 2.32
C ILE A 799 8.05 -60.23 2.87
N ASP A 800 8.24 -61.53 3.07
CA ASP A 800 7.32 -62.36 3.84
C ASP A 800 7.89 -62.47 5.26
N PHE A 801 7.25 -61.80 6.22
CA PHE A 801 7.71 -61.83 7.60
C PHE A 801 7.47 -63.20 8.27
N SER A 802 6.70 -64.10 7.65
CA SER A 802 6.56 -65.48 8.12
C SER A 802 7.78 -66.35 7.80
N ASP A 803 8.58 -65.97 6.77
CA ASP A 803 9.83 -66.64 6.40
C ASP A 803 10.88 -65.66 5.83
N LEU A 804 11.88 -65.36 6.64
CA LEU A 804 12.97 -64.44 6.29
C LEU A 804 14.16 -65.11 5.60
N THR A 805 14.08 -66.40 5.23
CA THR A 805 15.21 -67.19 4.70
C THR A 805 15.86 -66.58 3.45
N ASN A 806 15.08 -65.91 2.58
CA ASN A 806 15.60 -65.24 1.38
C ASN A 806 16.01 -63.77 1.61
N CYS A 807 16.01 -63.31 2.85
CA CYS A 807 16.35 -61.95 3.23
C CYS A 807 17.76 -61.86 3.83
N LYS A 808 18.22 -60.62 3.97
CA LYS A 808 19.31 -60.22 4.84
C LYS A 808 18.79 -59.19 5.84
N MET A 809 19.37 -59.19 7.02
CA MET A 809 19.04 -58.23 8.08
C MET A 809 20.13 -57.16 8.13
N ILE A 810 19.76 -55.88 8.05
CA ILE A 810 20.70 -54.77 8.22
C ILE A 810 20.42 -54.11 9.56
N ILE A 811 21.42 -54.00 10.42
CA ILE A 811 21.29 -53.30 11.70
C ILE A 811 21.50 -51.81 11.47
N LYS A 812 20.45 -51.00 11.70
CA LYS A 812 20.45 -49.54 11.53
C LYS A 812 21.05 -48.84 12.72
N SER A 813 20.64 -49.25 13.91
CA SER A 813 21.12 -48.73 15.18
C SER A 813 20.91 -49.75 16.28
N ILE A 814 21.68 -49.60 17.35
CA ILE A 814 21.60 -50.40 18.57
C ILE A 814 21.46 -49.40 19.71
N ALA A 815 20.46 -49.60 20.57
CA ALA A 815 20.33 -48.88 21.83
C ALA A 815 20.56 -49.85 22.99
N CYS A 816 21.30 -49.43 24.00
CA CYS A 816 21.50 -50.20 25.23
C CYS A 816 21.05 -49.34 26.41
N ASN A 817 20.13 -49.84 27.24
CA ASN A 817 19.45 -49.09 28.31
C ASN A 817 18.86 -47.75 27.83
N GLY A 818 18.25 -47.75 26.63
CA GLY A 818 17.68 -46.54 26.00
C GLY A 818 18.72 -45.55 25.45
N VAL A 819 20.02 -45.83 25.58
CA VAL A 819 21.11 -44.99 25.04
C VAL A 819 21.57 -45.53 23.68
N MET A 820 21.52 -44.67 22.66
CA MET A 820 21.94 -45.02 21.30
C MET A 820 23.46 -45.15 21.18
N LEU A 821 23.94 -46.31 20.73
CA LEU A 821 25.37 -46.57 20.53
C LEU A 821 25.87 -45.96 19.22
N ASN A 822 27.06 -45.37 19.26
CA ASN A 822 27.70 -44.86 18.05
C ASN A 822 28.39 -46.02 17.31
N LEU A 823 28.03 -46.26 16.05
CA LEU A 823 28.60 -47.36 15.26
C LEU A 823 29.39 -46.77 14.11
N ASP A 824 30.68 -47.11 13.98
CA ASP A 824 31.50 -46.66 12.84
C ASP A 824 31.32 -47.56 11.61
N HIS A 825 30.57 -48.65 11.75
CA HIS A 825 30.38 -49.70 10.74
C HIS A 825 28.89 -49.99 10.50
N ILE A 826 28.59 -50.53 9.32
CA ILE A 826 27.30 -51.07 8.94
C ILE A 826 27.37 -52.59 9.10
N TYR A 827 26.48 -53.14 9.90
CA TYR A 827 26.39 -54.56 10.22
C TYR A 827 25.26 -55.21 9.42
N THR A 828 25.52 -56.33 8.76
CA THR A 828 24.54 -57.04 7.93
C THR A 828 24.62 -58.55 8.13
N VAL A 829 23.50 -59.19 8.44
CA VAL A 829 23.39 -60.66 8.54
C VAL A 829 22.88 -61.21 7.22
N TYR A 830 23.67 -62.08 6.59
CA TYR A 830 23.35 -62.77 5.34
C TYR A 830 22.98 -64.24 5.58
N ASN A 831 22.48 -64.89 4.53
CA ASN A 831 22.18 -66.33 4.49
C ASN A 831 21.27 -66.78 5.64
N LEU A 832 20.19 -66.05 5.85
CA LEU A 832 19.22 -66.35 6.90
C LEU A 832 18.64 -67.74 6.69
N THR A 833 18.62 -68.56 7.73
CA THR A 833 18.01 -69.89 7.72
C THR A 833 17.14 -70.02 8.95
N LYS A 834 15.85 -70.36 8.75
CA LYS A 834 14.90 -70.56 9.82
C LYS A 834 15.18 -71.87 10.56
N ILE A 835 15.30 -71.82 11.89
CA ILE A 835 15.48 -73.01 12.74
C ILE A 835 14.21 -73.31 13.53
N SER A 836 13.52 -72.27 14.00
CA SER A 836 12.27 -72.38 14.76
C SER A 836 11.25 -71.35 14.25
N TYR A 837 10.08 -71.27 14.87
CA TYR A 837 9.06 -70.29 14.48
C TYR A 837 9.56 -68.83 14.58
N PHE A 838 10.40 -68.52 15.57
CA PHE A 838 10.91 -67.17 15.87
C PHE A 838 12.43 -67.04 15.75
N THR A 839 13.16 -68.14 15.54
CA THR A 839 14.63 -68.14 15.59
C THR A 839 15.25 -68.37 14.20
N TYR A 840 16.22 -67.52 13.86
CA TYR A 840 16.98 -67.59 12.62
C TYR A 840 18.48 -67.66 12.91
N ILE A 841 19.22 -68.30 12.01
CA ILE A 841 20.68 -68.18 11.94
C ILE A 841 21.12 -67.50 10.66
N GLY A 842 22.27 -66.86 10.69
CA GLY A 842 22.91 -66.31 9.51
C GLY A 842 24.38 -66.03 9.74
N LYS A 843 25.00 -65.29 8.83
CA LYS A 843 26.41 -64.88 8.88
C LYS A 843 26.50 -63.37 9.01
N LEU A 844 27.13 -62.86 10.07
CA LEU A 844 27.23 -61.42 10.33
C LEU A 844 28.50 -60.86 9.69
N THR A 845 28.33 -59.86 8.83
CA THR A 845 29.42 -59.12 8.18
C THR A 845 29.35 -57.65 8.59
N PHE A 846 30.46 -56.95 8.37
CA PHE A 846 30.54 -55.52 8.63
C PHE A 846 31.37 -54.77 7.57
N LYS A 847 31.09 -53.47 7.43
CA LYS A 847 31.87 -52.55 6.59
C LYS A 847 31.87 -51.12 7.16
N PRO A 848 32.90 -50.29 6.97
CA PRO A 848 32.94 -48.92 7.47
C PRO A 848 31.81 -48.01 6.93
N LYS A 849 31.33 -47.05 7.73
CA LYS A 849 30.27 -46.07 7.35
C LYS A 849 30.75 -44.93 6.44
N LEU A 850 32.02 -44.50 6.55
CA LEU A 850 32.60 -43.37 5.82
C LEU A 850 33.77 -43.81 4.94
N ALA A 851 33.65 -43.60 3.63
CA ALA A 851 34.77 -43.69 2.70
C ALA A 851 35.45 -42.31 2.60
N ASN A 852 36.58 -42.11 3.27
CA ASN A 852 37.49 -41.04 2.87
C ASN A 852 38.06 -41.40 1.48
N ASN A 853 37.56 -40.73 0.44
CA ASN A 853 38.16 -40.53 -0.89
C ASN A 853 39.31 -41.48 -1.31
N CYS A 854 39.05 -42.79 -1.40
CA CYS A 854 39.95 -43.72 -2.07
C CYS A 854 39.16 -44.73 -2.88
N SER A 855 39.43 -44.77 -4.17
CA SER A 855 38.83 -45.60 -5.23
C SER A 855 39.08 -47.12 -5.10
N LYS A 856 39.40 -47.63 -3.90
CA LYS A 856 39.48 -49.07 -3.63
C LYS A 856 38.09 -49.57 -3.20
N LYS A 857 37.54 -50.54 -3.94
CA LYS A 857 36.33 -51.29 -3.53
C LYS A 857 36.50 -51.75 -2.08
N ILE A 858 35.74 -51.16 -1.16
CA ILE A 858 35.71 -51.56 0.25
C ILE A 858 35.19 -53.00 0.29
N ARG A 859 36.03 -53.93 0.76
CA ARG A 859 35.64 -55.33 0.94
C ARG A 859 34.85 -55.43 2.24
N GLU A 860 33.67 -56.03 2.14
CA GLU A 860 32.89 -56.49 3.29
C GLU A 860 33.68 -57.60 3.98
N SER A 861 33.83 -57.50 5.30
CA SER A 861 34.56 -58.47 6.11
C SER A 861 33.59 -59.25 6.98
N ASP A 862 33.85 -60.53 7.13
CA ASP A 862 33.09 -61.40 8.02
C ASP A 862 33.45 -61.05 9.46
N LEU A 863 32.45 -60.85 10.32
CA LEU A 863 32.63 -60.66 11.76
C LEU A 863 32.41 -61.99 12.49
N PHE A 864 31.27 -62.62 12.22
CA PHE A 864 30.91 -63.91 12.81
C PHE A 864 30.36 -64.84 11.72
N GLU A 865 30.93 -66.05 11.64
CA GLU A 865 30.50 -67.07 10.67
C GLU A 865 29.07 -67.56 10.92
N LYS A 866 28.64 -67.60 12.19
CA LYS A 866 27.29 -68.01 12.56
C LYS A 866 26.77 -67.14 13.70
N VAL A 867 25.66 -66.46 13.44
CA VAL A 867 24.89 -65.71 14.44
C VAL A 867 23.48 -66.26 14.52
N ARG A 868 22.87 -66.20 15.71
CA ARG A 868 21.48 -66.56 15.98
C ARG A 868 20.74 -65.32 16.46
N PHE A 869 19.56 -65.07 15.91
CA PHE A 869 18.67 -64.04 16.44
C PHE A 869 17.23 -64.51 16.54
N GLU A 870 16.51 -63.90 17.46
CA GLU A 870 15.10 -64.15 17.70
C GLU A 870 14.26 -62.94 17.31
N ILE A 871 13.14 -63.19 16.65
CA ILE A 871 12.22 -62.15 16.18
C ILE A 871 10.88 -62.24 16.91
N MET A 872 10.30 -61.09 17.20
CA MET A 872 8.91 -60.94 17.60
C MET A 872 8.21 -59.99 16.62
N ILE A 873 6.98 -60.28 16.24
CA ILE A 873 6.19 -59.42 15.35
C ILE A 873 5.00 -58.90 16.15
N GLU A 874 4.99 -57.61 16.44
CA GLU A 874 3.87 -56.92 17.09
C GLU A 874 3.39 -55.79 16.17
N ASP A 875 2.08 -55.75 15.89
CA ASP A 875 1.44 -54.75 15.03
C ASP A 875 2.12 -54.53 13.65
N GLY A 876 2.75 -55.58 13.11
CA GLY A 876 3.45 -55.55 11.83
C GLY A 876 4.88 -54.99 11.90
N VAL A 877 5.40 -54.71 13.09
CA VAL A 877 6.80 -54.32 13.33
C VAL A 877 7.59 -55.53 13.79
N VAL A 878 8.75 -55.77 13.18
CA VAL A 878 9.67 -56.86 13.58
C VAL A 878 10.65 -56.31 14.61
N ASN A 879 10.58 -56.84 15.82
CA ASN A 879 11.52 -56.59 16.89
C ASN A 879 12.53 -57.74 16.97
N ILE A 880 13.81 -57.42 17.13
CA ILE A 880 14.84 -58.42 17.42
C ILE A 880 14.99 -58.50 18.92
N LEU A 881 14.68 -59.66 19.50
CA LEU A 881 14.77 -59.89 20.94
C LEU A 881 16.21 -60.14 21.37
N SER A 882 17.00 -60.80 20.53
CA SER A 882 18.39 -61.08 20.83
C SER A 882 19.24 -61.39 19.61
N LEU A 883 20.56 -61.20 19.75
CA LEU A 883 21.55 -61.51 18.73
C LEU A 883 22.81 -62.11 19.38
N HIS A 884 23.07 -63.38 19.09
CA HIS A 884 24.18 -64.16 19.63
C HIS A 884 25.15 -64.60 18.53
N SER A 885 26.44 -64.70 18.83
CA SER A 885 27.43 -65.38 17.99
C SER A 885 27.65 -66.83 18.47
N LEU A 886 28.00 -67.75 17.56
CA LEU A 886 28.44 -69.09 17.94
C LEU A 886 29.97 -69.09 18.11
N GLU A 887 30.44 -69.32 19.32
CA GLU A 887 31.86 -69.34 19.67
C GLU A 887 32.15 -70.58 20.53
N ASP A 888 33.20 -71.33 20.21
CA ASP A 888 33.61 -72.56 20.91
C ASP A 888 32.50 -73.60 21.18
N GLY A 889 31.44 -73.60 20.35
CA GLY A 889 30.32 -74.53 20.44
C GLY A 889 29.10 -74.02 21.20
N ASP A 890 29.21 -72.86 21.86
CA ASP A 890 28.14 -72.22 22.63
C ASP A 890 27.69 -70.89 22.01
N TRP A 891 26.44 -70.51 22.26
CA TRP A 891 25.89 -69.22 21.82
C TRP A 891 26.23 -68.15 22.85
N THR A 892 27.03 -67.16 22.45
CA THR A 892 27.53 -66.09 23.32
C THR A 892 26.97 -64.72 22.90
N GLU A 893 26.89 -63.81 23.86
CA GLU A 893 26.46 -62.42 23.64
C GLU A 893 27.50 -61.66 22.82
N ILE A 894 27.05 -60.75 21.95
CA ILE A 894 27.95 -59.86 21.20
C ILE A 894 28.28 -58.65 22.08
N TRP A 895 29.53 -58.19 22.05
CA TRP A 895 29.97 -57.03 22.83
C TRP A 895 30.18 -55.80 21.94
N TYR A 896 30.03 -54.62 22.52
CA TYR A 896 30.33 -53.34 21.87
C TYR A 896 31.52 -52.66 22.54
N ASP A 897 32.50 -52.25 21.74
CA ASP A 897 33.65 -51.47 22.16
C ASP A 897 33.39 -49.97 21.94
N ALA A 898 33.25 -49.21 23.03
CA ALA A 898 32.95 -47.77 23.02
C ALA A 898 34.10 -46.88 22.52
N ILE A 899 35.34 -47.37 22.43
CA ILE A 899 36.46 -46.59 21.88
C ILE A 899 36.56 -46.80 20.37
N THR A 900 36.40 -48.02 19.88
CA THR A 900 36.48 -48.30 18.44
C THR A 900 35.13 -48.22 17.74
N ASN A 901 34.05 -48.03 18.48
CA ASN A 901 32.67 -47.98 17.99
C ASN A 901 32.31 -49.22 17.15
N LYS A 902 32.75 -50.41 17.59
CA LYS A 902 32.61 -51.69 16.88
C LYS A 902 32.00 -52.77 17.74
N LEU A 903 31.25 -53.66 17.10
CA LEU A 903 30.90 -54.97 17.64
C LEU A 903 32.11 -55.90 17.62
N ILE A 904 32.34 -56.58 18.74
CA ILE A 904 33.44 -57.53 18.96
C ILE A 904 32.92 -58.83 19.57
N SER A 905 33.76 -59.86 19.50
CA SER A 905 33.50 -61.19 20.05
C SER A 905 33.60 -61.19 21.58
N ALA A 906 32.83 -62.06 22.26
CA ALA A 906 32.97 -62.29 23.71
C ALA A 906 34.30 -62.99 24.08
N SER A 907 34.94 -63.64 23.10
CA SER A 907 36.25 -64.28 23.20
C SER A 907 37.40 -63.42 22.64
N ASP A 908 37.17 -62.14 22.32
CA ASP A 908 38.22 -61.23 21.85
C ASP A 908 39.28 -61.01 22.95
N ASP A 909 40.55 -61.26 22.64
CA ASP A 909 41.69 -61.09 23.55
C ASP A 909 41.73 -59.69 24.20
N ILE A 910 41.17 -58.67 23.54
CA ILE A 910 41.12 -57.30 24.06
C ILE A 910 40.30 -57.19 25.35
N LEU A 911 39.30 -58.06 25.54
CA LEU A 911 38.46 -58.09 26.75
C LEU A 911 39.26 -58.56 27.98
N TYR A 912 40.22 -59.47 27.79
CA TYR A 912 41.05 -60.02 28.86
C TYR A 912 42.33 -59.23 29.11
N THR A 913 42.76 -58.41 28.14
CA THR A 913 44.02 -57.65 28.21
C THR A 913 43.84 -56.16 28.54
N SER A 914 42.63 -55.61 28.43
CA SER A 914 42.37 -54.20 28.73
C SER A 914 42.19 -53.92 30.23
N THR A 915 42.73 -52.79 30.70
CA THR A 915 42.52 -52.30 32.07
C THR A 915 41.26 -51.44 32.24
N ASN A 916 40.59 -51.08 31.14
CA ASN A 916 39.40 -50.23 31.14
C ASN A 916 38.15 -51.06 30.80
N TYR A 917 37.62 -51.77 31.80
CA TYR A 917 36.48 -52.67 31.63
C TYR A 917 35.18 -51.93 31.27
N GLU A 918 35.00 -50.68 31.71
CA GLU A 918 33.82 -49.85 31.41
C GLU A 918 33.68 -49.49 29.91
N ARG A 919 34.74 -49.71 29.13
CA ARG A 919 34.76 -49.53 27.67
C ARG A 919 33.86 -50.53 26.93
N PHE A 920 33.68 -51.71 27.47
CA PHE A 920 33.04 -52.82 26.77
C PHE A 920 31.63 -53.03 27.31
N ILE A 921 30.65 -52.95 26.41
CA ILE A 921 29.24 -53.02 26.75
C ILE A 921 28.69 -54.35 26.20
N PRO A 922 28.28 -55.30 27.06
CA PRO A 922 27.64 -56.54 26.61
C PRO A 922 26.22 -56.23 26.12
N LEU A 923 25.84 -56.79 24.97
CA LEU A 923 24.54 -56.53 24.34
C LEU A 923 23.53 -57.62 24.71
N ASN A 924 23.03 -57.54 25.94
CA ASN A 924 22.13 -58.56 26.52
C ASN A 924 20.68 -58.33 26.10
N GLU A 925 19.88 -59.41 26.07
CA GLU A 925 18.49 -59.41 25.61
C GLU A 925 17.60 -58.41 26.37
N ASP A 926 17.78 -58.28 27.69
CA ASP A 926 16.91 -57.46 28.56
C ASP A 926 17.13 -55.94 28.44
N ILE A 927 18.25 -55.52 27.85
CA ILE A 927 18.70 -54.12 27.86
C ILE A 927 19.02 -53.57 26.46
N THR A 928 18.97 -54.41 25.42
CA THR A 928 19.42 -54.04 24.08
C THR A 928 18.27 -54.04 23.07
N ASP A 929 18.05 -52.90 22.44
CA ASP A 929 17.11 -52.74 21.34
C ASP A 929 17.86 -52.65 20.02
N TYR A 930 17.54 -53.54 19.08
CA TYR A 930 18.06 -53.47 17.71
C TYR A 930 17.02 -52.89 16.77
N ASN A 931 17.35 -51.78 16.13
CA ASN A 931 16.59 -51.26 15.00
C ASN A 931 17.13 -51.88 13.70
N VAL A 932 16.32 -52.67 13.01
CA VAL A 932 16.76 -53.44 11.84
C VAL A 932 15.91 -53.18 10.60
N GLU A 933 16.50 -53.38 9.43
CA GLU A 933 15.82 -53.37 8.13
C GLU A 933 16.08 -54.70 7.41
N PHE A 934 15.02 -55.43 7.06
CA PHE A 934 15.14 -56.62 6.22
C PHE A 934 15.13 -56.24 4.74
N ARG A 935 15.97 -56.92 3.94
CA ARG A 935 15.97 -56.78 2.47
C ARG A 935 16.09 -58.14 1.82
N ARG A 936 15.33 -58.37 0.76
CA ARG A 936 15.44 -59.60 -0.04
C ARG A 936 16.76 -59.67 -0.80
N VAL A 937 17.37 -60.85 -0.85
CA VAL A 937 18.70 -61.08 -1.46
C VAL A 937 18.60 -61.82 -2.80
N LYS A 938 17.65 -62.76 -2.90
CA LYS A 938 17.40 -63.59 -4.08
C LYS A 938 15.96 -63.46 -4.55
#